data_AF-A0A4P7DWC8-F1
#
_entry.id   AF-A0A4P7DWC8-F1
#
_cell.length_a   1.000
_cell.length_b   1.000
_cell.length_c   1.000
_cell.angle_alpha   90.00
_cell.angle_beta   90.00
_cell.angle_gamma   90.00
#
_symmetry.space_group_name_H-M   'P 1'
#
loop_
_entity.id
_entity.type
_entity.pdbx_description
1 polymer ?
#
loop_
_entity_poly.entity_id
_entity_poly.type
_entity_poly.pdbx_seq_one_letter_code
_entity_poly.pdbx_strand_id
1 'polypeptide(L)'
;MEILDLNRKALIERTEREDERSDLKQHADKMLRDFEKFNDFSSNRAIWELVQNACDLSLEADITFDYRDNKIAFSHHGKPFDTKSLISLIKQVSGKYGESEDIPEVGKYGTGFLTTHTFGRKFLINSTLKEGDYFFKIENFEIDRSPKTWQDLSDNIFDQKKEVYKLLEKGEILTETDLVTTFTYIPNTPKEFEYINKSSEDLDAYIPYVFTINERLYKVTIIDRNGNSTSYQKVSKTAIDNDCDIKLFKTTIRSNSQDHIIYSIVDDEYDIEIILPIDEENRVYKISERITKLFLYYPLIGSEKFGINFIINSKQFLPTEPRDGIHLKSDKDQIQEQEENNRKIIEKATSLVFEFLNSSIIEVDNPLLYAAVKFVTNSDNQLQNEYFENLQSEWNYELKKLPFVKTKNGFKDIDEVKYLSSDFITDDEDLFKVFYDLLDKFFGDELPVIEDIKTWSENAQDWNDDSIEFINHAILLEEIQNYKLDDFDINNLITYYKYLIENGKSNVFNEYTLIPNLDGEFNKIGHLLVADNLTNDLISLGRILINSQMKKIIDSRFIFDFDLDKFNRRDFTNEIKNEIDNLDLEDKVFFNSAINLNNTHQNLFNRSEEIDEEYYVALIEVCKYTSNVNSSSKPNKMVKEICIFYGLDSELKNINTLDVENENLDLRIIRKTVIRVFFNTISLHKENWVQENLNLVGVILNLWEDSYKELYNDCKIYPNQLFELCKAESLKRDEDILENIKTYYNEITNEQIEAKLIIKDFNDLLPKEEFINSQYLANKIQELIFNDDFTDYENHPHKELILKIIPLLNDKVYQILFQTLDSKKASIMINLITNEEKKEDIFSIVSLHEDKLKKIGKLIKKDNFEQILNIAESLAIEEQNQKANFEHKYKIGTYIEDKIRQKLNDELKSHITIDTIEAENVQGGQDIVVKLNDIPIHYIEVKSRWASNSSVMMSKLQLERAALNKDIYTLCSVDVTNYNGGNDKYELLIEEIIPLTKCVNNIGENIEPLVKRNLDAEKRIDDDIHLIEYKGIVPQNIIKSGESLDDCINKLVSKIQELDK
;
A
#
# COMPACT_ATOMS: atom_id res chain seq x y z
N MET A 1 -64.54 -29.12 109.80
CA MET A 1 -65.14 -28.18 108.84
C MET A 1 -64.36 -26.89 109.00
N GLU A 2 -63.19 -26.81 108.35
CA GLU A 2 -62.36 -25.60 108.32
C GLU A 2 -62.85 -24.76 107.14
N ILE A 3 -63.27 -23.53 107.42
CA ILE A 3 -63.65 -22.55 106.43
C ILE A 3 -62.36 -22.10 105.75
N LEU A 4 -62.19 -22.50 104.48
CA LEU A 4 -61.17 -21.92 103.60
C LEU A 4 -61.39 -20.42 103.55
N ASP A 5 -60.43 -19.67 104.07
CA ASP A 5 -60.42 -18.21 104.03
C ASP A 5 -60.31 -17.77 102.56
N LEU A 6 -61.45 -17.45 101.97
CA LEU A 6 -61.57 -17.12 100.56
C LEU A 6 -60.97 -15.73 100.37
N ASN A 7 -59.73 -15.66 99.85
CA ASN A 7 -59.07 -14.38 99.55
C ASN A 7 -59.75 -13.71 98.35
N ARG A 8 -60.89 -13.06 98.60
CA ARG A 8 -61.75 -12.41 97.59
C ARG A 8 -60.98 -11.42 96.73
N LYS A 9 -59.96 -10.76 97.28
CA LYS A 9 -59.11 -9.82 96.55
C LYS A 9 -58.32 -10.52 95.43
N ALA A 10 -57.73 -11.68 95.73
CA ALA A 10 -57.01 -12.48 94.74
C ALA A 10 -57.94 -13.05 93.65
N LEU A 11 -59.20 -13.34 93.98
CA LEU A 11 -60.19 -13.79 92.99
C LEU A 11 -60.61 -12.67 92.04
N ILE A 12 -60.86 -11.46 92.57
CA ILE A 12 -61.20 -10.27 91.78
C ILE A 12 -60.04 -9.90 90.86
N GLU A 13 -58.81 -9.81 91.39
CA GLU A 13 -57.62 -9.50 90.58
C GLU A 13 -57.39 -10.53 89.46
N ARG A 14 -57.69 -11.82 89.72
CA ARG A 14 -57.61 -12.86 88.69
C ARG A 14 -58.69 -12.70 87.61
N THR A 15 -59.94 -12.42 87.99
CA THR A 15 -61.04 -12.22 87.03
C THR A 15 -60.82 -10.96 86.18
N GLU A 16 -60.39 -9.85 86.79
CA GLU A 16 -60.03 -8.62 86.06
C GLU A 16 -58.89 -8.87 85.05
N ARG A 17 -57.88 -9.66 85.45
CA ARG A 17 -56.77 -10.03 84.56
C ARG A 17 -57.24 -10.94 83.41
N GLU A 18 -58.14 -11.89 83.67
CA GLU A 18 -58.71 -12.77 82.62
C GLU A 18 -59.58 -11.99 81.61
N ASP A 19 -60.33 -10.99 82.07
CA ASP A 19 -61.16 -10.10 81.22
C ASP A 19 -60.28 -9.20 80.33
N GLU A 20 -59.29 -8.51 80.91
CA GLU A 20 -58.35 -7.66 80.14
C GLU A 20 -57.49 -8.48 79.16
N ARG A 21 -57.14 -9.73 79.49
CA ARG A 21 -56.47 -10.63 78.53
C ARG A 21 -57.32 -10.84 77.27
N SER A 22 -58.64 -10.97 77.41
CA SER A 22 -59.55 -11.15 76.27
C SER A 22 -59.56 -9.90 75.38
N ASP A 23 -59.63 -8.71 75.98
CA ASP A 23 -59.60 -7.43 75.26
C ASP A 23 -58.25 -7.20 74.55
N LEU A 24 -57.14 -7.58 75.19
CA LEU A 24 -55.79 -7.37 74.66
C LEU A 24 -55.35 -8.43 73.63
N LYS A 25 -56.06 -9.55 73.53
CA LYS A 25 -55.67 -10.67 72.65
C LYS A 25 -55.45 -10.24 71.20
N GLN A 26 -56.36 -9.45 70.63
CA GLN A 26 -56.25 -9.02 69.22
C GLN A 26 -55.01 -8.15 68.99
N HIS A 27 -54.66 -7.31 69.96
CA HIS A 27 -53.47 -6.47 69.92
C HIS A 27 -52.20 -7.32 70.01
N ALA A 28 -52.15 -8.25 70.97
CA ALA A 28 -51.03 -9.16 71.16
C ALA A 28 -50.79 -10.05 69.93
N ASP A 29 -51.84 -10.68 69.39
CA ASP A 29 -51.76 -11.52 68.18
C ASP A 29 -51.29 -10.72 66.95
N LYS A 30 -51.72 -9.46 66.82
CA LYS A 30 -51.26 -8.56 65.74
C LYS A 30 -49.76 -8.27 65.85
N MET A 31 -49.29 -7.88 67.05
CA MET A 31 -47.87 -7.59 67.27
C MET A 31 -46.99 -8.80 66.96
N LEU A 32 -47.38 -9.99 67.43
CA LEU A 32 -46.62 -11.22 67.18
C LEU A 32 -46.49 -11.52 65.67
N ARG A 33 -47.58 -11.39 64.90
CA ARG A 33 -47.56 -11.57 63.43
C ARG A 33 -46.70 -10.52 62.71
N ASP A 34 -46.72 -9.29 63.17
CA ASP A 34 -45.95 -8.21 62.53
C ASP A 34 -44.44 -8.33 62.85
N PHE A 35 -44.07 -8.85 64.03
CA PHE A 35 -42.68 -9.17 64.36
C PHE A 35 -42.08 -10.27 63.47
N GLU A 36 -42.90 -11.19 62.94
CA GLU A 36 -42.45 -12.22 62.01
C GLU A 36 -42.08 -11.66 60.62
N LYS A 37 -42.52 -10.44 60.29
CA LYS A 37 -42.24 -9.79 59.00
C LYS A 37 -40.92 -9.01 58.98
N PHE A 38 -40.21 -8.94 60.11
CA PHE A 38 -38.95 -8.21 60.18
C PHE A 38 -37.88 -8.86 59.30
N ASN A 39 -37.19 -8.03 58.53
CA ASN A 39 -36.14 -8.41 57.60
C ASN A 39 -34.91 -7.51 57.81
N ASP A 40 -33.88 -7.71 56.99
CA ASP A 40 -32.61 -6.96 57.09
C ASP A 40 -32.78 -5.44 56.90
N PHE A 41 -33.78 -5.02 56.12
CA PHE A 41 -34.11 -3.61 55.88
C PHE A 41 -35.01 -2.99 56.96
N SER A 42 -35.62 -3.79 57.84
CA SER A 42 -36.53 -3.27 58.86
C SER A 42 -35.84 -2.33 59.85
N SER A 43 -34.57 -2.58 60.18
CA SER A 43 -33.78 -1.73 61.10
C SER A 43 -33.46 -0.35 60.50
N ASN A 44 -33.10 -0.28 59.21
CA ASN A 44 -32.89 1.00 58.52
C ASN A 44 -34.20 1.79 58.40
N ARG A 45 -35.31 1.12 58.12
CA ARG A 45 -36.64 1.76 58.13
C ARG A 45 -37.01 2.30 59.51
N ALA A 46 -36.72 1.55 60.58
CA ALA A 46 -37.03 1.95 61.95
C ALA A 46 -36.39 3.30 62.34
N ILE A 47 -35.18 3.61 61.84
CA ILE A 47 -34.56 4.92 62.04
C ILE A 47 -35.43 6.04 61.48
N TRP A 48 -35.87 5.91 60.23
CA TRP A 48 -36.68 6.93 59.58
C TRP A 48 -38.10 7.02 60.15
N GLU A 49 -38.67 5.92 60.65
CA GLU A 49 -39.92 5.95 61.41
C GLU A 49 -39.78 6.75 62.72
N LEU A 50 -38.67 6.62 63.43
CA LEU A 50 -38.38 7.43 64.63
C LEU A 50 -38.23 8.91 64.27
N VAL A 51 -37.47 9.22 63.22
CA VAL A 51 -37.29 10.61 62.72
C VAL A 51 -38.63 11.21 62.31
N GLN A 52 -39.45 10.47 61.55
CA GLN A 52 -40.78 10.91 61.14
C GLN A 52 -41.65 11.23 62.35
N ASN A 53 -41.73 10.34 63.34
CA ASN A 53 -42.51 10.57 64.55
C ASN A 53 -42.04 11.84 65.30
N ALA A 54 -40.74 12.11 65.35
CA ALA A 54 -40.22 13.34 65.96
C ALA A 54 -40.61 14.59 65.16
N CYS A 55 -40.53 14.55 63.82
CA CYS A 55 -40.92 15.64 62.92
C CYS A 55 -42.44 15.88 62.83
N ASP A 56 -43.27 14.89 63.14
CA ASP A 56 -44.73 15.06 63.25
C ASP A 56 -45.10 15.79 64.56
N LEU A 57 -44.21 15.74 65.58
CA LEU A 57 -44.42 16.35 66.89
C LEU A 57 -43.77 17.74 67.06
N SER A 58 -42.92 18.19 66.12
CA SER A 58 -42.21 19.48 66.17
C SER A 58 -42.07 20.13 64.80
N LEU A 59 -42.06 21.47 64.75
CA LEU A 59 -41.72 22.24 63.54
C LEU A 59 -40.21 22.34 63.32
N GLU A 60 -39.42 22.24 64.39
CA GLU A 60 -37.96 22.22 64.39
C GLU A 60 -37.52 20.97 65.17
N ALA A 61 -37.43 19.83 64.49
CA ALA A 61 -37.06 18.58 65.13
C ALA A 61 -35.54 18.54 65.42
N ASP A 62 -35.18 18.52 66.71
CA ASP A 62 -33.83 18.24 67.21
C ASP A 62 -33.78 16.80 67.76
N ILE A 63 -32.98 15.96 67.11
CA ILE A 63 -32.93 14.52 67.26
C ILE A 63 -31.52 14.08 67.66
N THR A 64 -31.43 13.09 68.55
CA THR A 64 -30.17 12.42 68.90
C THR A 64 -30.30 10.91 68.81
N PHE A 65 -29.41 10.26 68.06
CA PHE A 65 -29.17 8.82 68.07
C PHE A 65 -27.90 8.52 68.87
N ASP A 66 -27.98 7.60 69.84
CA ASP A 66 -26.85 7.20 70.66
C ASP A 66 -26.68 5.68 70.65
N TYR A 67 -25.55 5.22 70.11
CA TYR A 67 -25.23 3.81 69.88
C TYR A 67 -24.29 3.21 70.94
N ARG A 68 -24.05 3.90 72.06
CA ARG A 68 -23.16 3.42 73.12
C ARG A 68 -23.73 2.20 73.85
N ASP A 69 -22.87 1.52 74.60
CA ASP A 69 -23.22 0.38 75.48
C ASP A 69 -23.94 -0.78 74.77
N ASN A 70 -23.71 -0.98 73.47
CA ASN A 70 -24.40 -1.96 72.62
C ASN A 70 -25.92 -1.82 72.65
N LYS A 71 -26.43 -0.58 72.74
CA LYS A 71 -27.84 -0.23 72.69
C LYS A 71 -28.05 0.85 71.64
N ILE A 72 -29.30 1.19 71.38
CA ILE A 72 -29.65 2.41 70.65
C ILE A 72 -30.63 3.22 71.49
N ALA A 73 -30.26 4.47 71.77
CA ALA A 73 -31.16 5.45 72.37
C ALA A 73 -31.51 6.53 71.34
N PHE A 74 -32.80 6.74 71.14
CA PHE A 74 -33.34 7.79 70.28
C PHE A 74 -33.99 8.86 71.15
N SER A 75 -33.50 10.10 71.05
CA SER A 75 -33.99 11.24 71.81
C SER A 75 -34.53 12.32 70.87
N HIS A 76 -35.64 12.97 71.24
CA HIS A 76 -36.19 14.09 70.50
C HIS A 76 -36.88 15.12 71.41
N HIS A 77 -36.94 16.37 70.95
CA HIS A 77 -37.59 17.50 71.65
C HIS A 77 -39.04 17.71 71.17
N GLY A 78 -39.84 16.65 71.16
CA GLY A 78 -41.24 16.69 70.73
C GLY A 78 -42.23 17.06 71.85
N LYS A 79 -43.52 17.03 71.53
CA LYS A 79 -44.59 17.17 72.53
C LYS A 79 -44.48 16.07 73.63
N PRO A 80 -44.79 16.40 74.89
CA PRO A 80 -44.82 15.41 75.97
C PRO A 80 -45.97 14.44 75.78
N PHE A 81 -45.87 13.25 76.37
CA PHE A 81 -46.98 12.31 76.39
C PHE A 81 -48.13 12.88 77.22
N ASP A 82 -49.36 12.60 76.82
CA ASP A 82 -50.51 12.58 77.73
C ASP A 82 -50.85 11.14 78.12
N THR A 83 -51.76 10.95 79.09
CA THR A 83 -52.12 9.60 79.55
C THR A 83 -52.64 8.72 78.39
N LYS A 84 -53.35 9.31 77.43
CA LYS A 84 -53.94 8.57 76.30
C LYS A 84 -52.89 8.12 75.29
N SER A 85 -51.93 8.97 74.94
CA SER A 85 -50.85 8.69 74.00
C SER A 85 -49.87 7.67 74.58
N LEU A 86 -49.53 7.74 75.88
CA LEU A 86 -48.69 6.73 76.52
C LEU A 86 -49.39 5.36 76.59
N ILE A 87 -50.69 5.32 76.92
CA ILE A 87 -51.45 4.05 76.89
C ILE A 87 -51.60 3.54 75.45
N SER A 88 -51.80 4.41 74.47
CA SER A 88 -51.88 4.04 73.05
C SER A 88 -50.58 3.43 72.55
N LEU A 89 -49.43 4.01 72.95
CA LEU A 89 -48.11 3.46 72.70
C LEU A 89 -47.97 2.05 73.32
N ILE A 90 -48.37 1.88 74.58
CA ILE A 90 -48.33 0.57 75.27
C ILE A 90 -49.19 -0.48 74.54
N LYS A 91 -50.41 -0.12 74.14
CA LYS A 91 -51.31 -1.04 73.42
C LYS A 91 -50.96 -1.21 71.94
N GLN A 92 -50.01 -0.43 71.42
CA GLN A 92 -49.69 -0.33 69.99
C GLN A 92 -50.94 -0.05 69.12
N VAL A 93 -51.77 0.90 69.56
CA VAL A 93 -52.94 1.37 68.81
C VAL A 93 -52.71 2.80 68.36
N SER A 94 -53.22 3.16 67.18
CA SER A 94 -53.24 4.55 66.75
C SER A 94 -54.16 5.34 67.67
N GLY A 95 -53.63 6.33 68.39
CA GLY A 95 -54.37 7.20 69.31
C GLY A 95 -55.34 8.19 68.63
N LYS A 96 -55.93 7.85 67.48
CA LYS A 96 -56.79 8.73 66.67
C LYS A 96 -58.17 8.92 67.31
N TYR A 97 -58.24 9.76 68.35
CA TYR A 97 -59.49 10.24 68.92
C TYR A 97 -59.36 11.73 69.32
N GLY A 98 -59.45 12.62 68.33
CA GLY A 98 -59.55 14.07 68.52
C GLY A 98 -59.70 14.84 67.20
N GLU A 99 -60.57 15.86 67.16
CA GLU A 99 -60.75 16.77 66.02
C GLU A 99 -59.64 17.84 65.99
N SER A 100 -59.17 18.15 64.78
CA SER A 100 -58.25 19.24 64.39
C SER A 100 -56.92 19.34 65.15
N GLU A 101 -55.85 18.80 64.57
CA GLU A 101 -54.48 19.12 64.98
C GLU A 101 -53.90 20.27 64.15
N ASP A 102 -53.13 21.16 64.79
CA ASP A 102 -52.48 22.33 64.17
C ASP A 102 -51.29 21.98 63.27
N ILE A 103 -50.78 20.73 63.32
CA ILE A 103 -49.62 20.26 62.54
C ILE A 103 -50.08 19.13 61.62
N PRO A 104 -49.91 19.24 60.29
CA PRO A 104 -50.24 18.15 59.38
C PRO A 104 -49.29 16.95 59.61
N GLU A 105 -49.84 15.84 60.10
CA GLU A 105 -49.12 14.57 60.27
C GLU A 105 -48.83 13.92 58.90
N VAL A 106 -47.59 13.49 58.69
CA VAL A 106 -47.18 12.77 57.47
C VAL A 106 -47.50 11.27 57.58
N GLY A 107 -47.55 10.73 58.81
CA GLY A 107 -47.84 9.33 59.11
C GLY A 107 -49.33 8.94 59.05
N LYS A 108 -49.74 8.14 58.05
CA LYS A 108 -51.14 7.67 57.94
C LYS A 108 -51.48 6.44 58.81
N TYR A 109 -50.48 5.69 59.29
CA TYR A 109 -50.67 4.37 59.90
C TYR A 109 -49.88 4.24 61.21
N GLY A 110 -50.57 3.99 62.32
CA GLY A 110 -49.97 3.79 63.66
C GLY A 110 -49.20 2.48 63.84
N THR A 111 -48.58 1.96 62.78
CA THR A 111 -47.75 0.74 62.75
C THR A 111 -46.26 1.03 62.63
N GLY A 112 -45.86 2.26 62.24
CA GLY A 112 -44.45 2.63 62.03
C GLY A 112 -43.57 2.43 63.28
N PHE A 113 -44.09 2.79 64.46
CA PHE A 113 -43.38 2.57 65.73
C PHE A 113 -43.15 1.07 66.03
N LEU A 114 -43.96 0.16 65.48
CA LEU A 114 -43.77 -1.28 65.70
C LEU A 114 -42.45 -1.75 65.09
N THR A 115 -42.06 -1.20 63.93
CA THR A 115 -40.80 -1.49 63.23
C THR A 115 -39.57 -1.25 64.11
N THR A 116 -39.65 -0.33 65.08
CA THR A 116 -38.54 -0.02 66.01
C THR A 116 -38.19 -1.17 66.95
N HIS A 117 -39.09 -2.15 67.13
CA HIS A 117 -38.83 -3.35 67.92
C HIS A 117 -37.79 -4.27 67.26
N THR A 118 -37.36 -3.97 66.03
CA THR A 118 -36.16 -4.57 65.41
C THR A 118 -34.89 -4.30 66.20
N PHE A 119 -34.78 -3.14 66.87
CA PHE A 119 -33.66 -2.83 67.76
C PHE A 119 -33.71 -3.59 69.09
N GLY A 120 -34.88 -4.11 69.45
CA GLY A 120 -35.10 -4.82 70.69
C GLY A 120 -36.58 -4.83 71.03
N ARG A 121 -37.11 -6.01 71.40
CA ARG A 121 -38.49 -6.13 71.88
C ARG A 121 -38.71 -5.52 73.26
N LYS A 122 -37.63 -5.11 73.93
CA LYS A 122 -37.66 -4.45 75.24
C LYS A 122 -37.00 -3.08 75.12
N PHE A 123 -37.65 -2.04 75.62
CA PHE A 123 -37.09 -0.68 75.63
C PHE A 123 -37.54 0.11 76.86
N LEU A 124 -36.77 1.13 77.22
CA LEU A 124 -37.06 2.06 78.30
C LEU A 124 -37.48 3.41 77.74
N ILE A 125 -38.44 4.05 78.38
CA ILE A 125 -38.88 5.40 78.07
C ILE A 125 -38.43 6.33 79.21
N ASN A 126 -37.72 7.38 78.85
CA ASN A 126 -37.50 8.56 79.70
C ASN A 126 -38.17 9.74 79.03
N SER A 127 -39.14 10.37 79.69
CA SER A 127 -39.96 11.43 79.08
C SER A 127 -40.72 12.20 80.17
N THR A 128 -41.66 13.04 79.76
CA THR A 128 -42.59 13.76 80.62
C THR A 128 -44.02 13.41 80.23
N LEU A 129 -44.86 13.14 81.23
CA LEU A 129 -46.30 12.96 81.09
C LEU A 129 -47.03 14.24 81.49
N LYS A 130 -47.81 14.84 80.59
CA LYS A 130 -48.68 15.98 80.86
C LYS A 130 -50.11 15.51 81.09
N GLU A 131 -50.67 15.82 82.25
CA GLU A 131 -52.08 15.59 82.57
C GLU A 131 -52.67 16.85 83.22
N GLY A 132 -53.57 17.53 82.51
CA GLY A 132 -54.00 18.89 82.87
C GLY A 132 -52.83 19.88 82.85
N ASP A 133 -52.63 20.59 83.96
CA ASP A 133 -51.55 21.56 84.15
C ASP A 133 -50.29 20.95 84.81
N TYR A 134 -50.29 19.64 85.10
CA TYR A 134 -49.19 18.97 85.80
C TYR A 134 -48.32 18.16 84.83
N PHE A 135 -47.02 18.17 85.09
CA PHE A 135 -46.02 17.39 84.38
C PHE A 135 -45.42 16.36 85.33
N PHE A 136 -45.55 15.07 85.00
CA PHE A 136 -44.98 13.97 85.77
C PHE A 136 -43.75 13.42 85.06
N LYS A 137 -42.69 13.15 85.83
CA LYS A 137 -41.48 12.52 85.30
C LYS A 137 -41.74 11.05 84.94
N ILE A 138 -41.44 10.67 83.70
CA ILE A 138 -41.35 9.28 83.28
C ILE A 138 -39.87 8.92 83.30
N GLU A 139 -39.46 8.06 84.24
CA GLU A 139 -38.07 7.63 84.38
C GLU A 139 -37.97 6.10 84.29
N ASN A 140 -37.17 5.63 83.34
CA ASN A 140 -36.92 4.20 83.06
C ASN A 140 -38.20 3.36 82.97
N PHE A 141 -39.24 3.89 82.33
CA PHE A 141 -40.50 3.17 82.15
C PHE A 141 -40.31 2.04 81.14
N GLU A 142 -40.43 0.81 81.60
CA GLU A 142 -40.11 -0.37 80.80
C GLU A 142 -41.29 -0.84 79.94
N ILE A 143 -41.05 -0.97 78.64
CA ILE A 143 -41.91 -1.66 77.69
C ILE A 143 -41.25 -2.98 77.31
N ASP A 144 -41.92 -4.08 77.60
CA ASP A 144 -41.48 -5.45 77.31
C ASP A 144 -42.48 -6.19 76.41
N ARG A 145 -42.05 -6.47 75.17
CA ARG A 145 -42.75 -7.26 74.14
C ARG A 145 -42.01 -8.57 73.82
N SER A 146 -41.09 -9.02 74.67
CA SER A 146 -40.34 -10.26 74.50
C SER A 146 -41.17 -11.56 74.60
N PRO A 147 -42.35 -11.62 75.26
CA PRO A 147 -43.13 -12.85 75.29
C PRO A 147 -43.53 -13.37 73.91
N LYS A 148 -43.61 -14.70 73.78
CA LYS A 148 -43.92 -15.39 72.51
C LYS A 148 -45.36 -15.89 72.41
N THR A 149 -46.11 -15.84 73.51
CA THR A 149 -47.52 -16.23 73.57
C THR A 149 -48.37 -14.98 73.75
N TRP A 150 -49.57 -14.96 73.18
CA TRP A 150 -50.47 -13.82 73.32
C TRP A 150 -50.90 -13.63 74.78
N GLN A 151 -51.00 -14.70 75.57
CA GLN A 151 -51.41 -14.62 76.98
C GLN A 151 -50.38 -13.85 77.81
N ASP A 152 -49.11 -14.21 77.69
CA ASP A 152 -48.01 -13.57 78.45
C ASP A 152 -47.79 -12.13 77.95
N LEU A 153 -47.95 -11.89 76.64
CA LEU A 153 -47.85 -10.55 76.08
C LEU A 153 -49.00 -9.64 76.54
N SER A 154 -50.23 -10.16 76.59
CA SER A 154 -51.38 -9.44 77.15
C SER A 154 -51.19 -9.09 78.63
N ASP A 155 -50.61 -9.99 79.42
CA ASP A 155 -50.26 -9.70 80.82
C ASP A 155 -49.24 -8.56 80.94
N ASN A 156 -48.17 -8.59 80.13
CA ASN A 156 -47.18 -7.52 80.11
C ASN A 156 -47.82 -6.17 79.77
N ILE A 157 -48.69 -6.12 78.75
CA ILE A 157 -49.41 -4.90 78.36
C ILE A 157 -50.31 -4.41 79.49
N PHE A 158 -51.04 -5.32 80.15
CA PHE A 158 -51.91 -4.99 81.28
C PHE A 158 -51.13 -4.43 82.48
N ASP A 159 -50.04 -5.09 82.87
CA ASP A 159 -49.22 -4.67 84.01
C ASP A 159 -48.55 -3.31 83.72
N GLN A 160 -48.07 -3.06 82.50
CA GLN A 160 -47.52 -1.75 82.09
C GLN A 160 -48.58 -0.65 82.06
N LYS A 161 -49.80 -0.94 81.58
CA LYS A 161 -50.93 0.00 81.66
C LYS A 161 -51.21 0.39 83.13
N LYS A 162 -51.11 -0.56 84.07
CA LYS A 162 -51.25 -0.29 85.50
C LYS A 162 -50.12 0.60 86.06
N GLU A 163 -48.89 0.47 85.55
CA GLU A 163 -47.79 1.36 85.91
C GLU A 163 -48.05 2.81 85.49
N VAL A 164 -48.73 3.07 84.37
CA VAL A 164 -49.13 4.45 83.98
C VAL A 164 -50.02 5.08 85.05
N TYR A 165 -51.01 4.35 85.56
CA TYR A 165 -51.85 4.87 86.65
C TYR A 165 -51.05 5.11 87.93
N LYS A 166 -50.05 4.28 88.23
CA LYS A 166 -49.15 4.51 89.37
C LYS A 166 -48.29 5.75 89.21
N LEU A 167 -47.88 6.12 87.98
CA LEU A 167 -47.20 7.38 87.71
C LEU A 167 -48.07 8.58 88.09
N LEU A 168 -49.38 8.53 87.83
CA LEU A 168 -50.31 9.59 88.24
C LEU A 168 -50.52 9.63 89.76
N GLU A 169 -50.49 8.48 90.43
CA GLU A 169 -50.69 8.40 91.88
C GLU A 169 -49.45 8.83 92.69
N LYS A 170 -48.24 8.51 92.21
CA LYS A 170 -46.99 8.58 93.00
C LYS A 170 -45.79 9.17 92.27
N GLY A 171 -45.94 9.57 91.01
CA GLY A 171 -44.86 10.12 90.19
C GLY A 171 -44.38 11.47 90.71
N GLU A 172 -43.11 11.77 90.44
CA GLU A 172 -42.51 13.07 90.73
C GLU A 172 -43.08 14.14 89.79
N ILE A 173 -43.52 15.27 90.34
CA ILE A 173 -44.05 16.41 89.58
C ILE A 173 -42.90 17.38 89.24
N LEU A 174 -42.77 17.73 87.97
CA LEU A 174 -41.73 18.61 87.44
C LEU A 174 -42.18 20.08 87.42
N THR A 175 -41.24 21.01 87.61
CA THR A 175 -41.47 22.48 87.63
C THR A 175 -40.86 23.23 86.45
N GLU A 176 -39.84 22.64 85.80
CA GLU A 176 -39.23 23.11 84.55
C GLU A 176 -39.22 21.96 83.55
N THR A 177 -39.42 22.27 82.27
CA THR A 177 -39.70 21.27 81.25
C THR A 177 -38.78 21.45 80.05
N ASP A 178 -37.55 20.96 80.15
CA ASP A 178 -36.82 20.56 78.94
C ASP A 178 -37.41 19.21 78.50
N LEU A 179 -38.33 19.27 77.54
CA LEU A 179 -39.21 18.16 77.17
C LEU A 179 -38.50 17.23 76.18
N VAL A 180 -37.55 16.46 76.69
CA VAL A 180 -36.89 15.41 75.92
C VAL A 180 -37.61 14.09 76.14
N THR A 181 -37.98 13.43 75.04
CA THR A 181 -38.43 12.03 75.06
C THR A 181 -37.31 11.16 74.51
N THR A 182 -36.92 10.15 75.28
CA THR A 182 -35.88 9.18 74.94
C THR A 182 -36.42 7.76 74.97
N PHE A 183 -36.24 7.03 73.88
CA PHE A 183 -36.48 5.59 73.78
C PHE A 183 -35.14 4.86 73.76
N THR A 184 -34.87 4.02 74.75
CA THR A 184 -33.64 3.22 74.84
C THR A 184 -33.95 1.74 74.61
N TYR A 185 -33.57 1.21 73.46
CA TYR A 185 -33.81 -0.20 73.11
C TYR A 185 -32.75 -1.10 73.73
N ILE A 186 -33.20 -2.21 74.31
CA ILE A 186 -32.36 -3.21 74.97
C ILE A 186 -32.37 -4.48 74.11
N PRO A 187 -31.37 -4.67 73.23
CA PRO A 187 -31.26 -5.88 72.43
C PRO A 187 -30.97 -7.09 73.34
N ASN A 188 -31.56 -8.23 72.99
CA ASN A 188 -31.44 -9.46 73.77
C ASN A 188 -31.02 -10.68 72.92
N THR A 189 -31.22 -10.59 71.60
CA THR A 189 -30.87 -11.65 70.65
C THR A 189 -29.72 -11.23 69.73
N PRO A 190 -28.91 -12.17 69.21
CA PRO A 190 -27.85 -11.84 68.25
C PRO A 190 -28.36 -11.05 67.03
N LYS A 191 -29.59 -11.33 66.58
CA LYS A 191 -30.20 -10.64 65.43
C LYS A 191 -30.57 -9.19 65.74
N GLU A 192 -31.05 -8.88 66.94
CA GLU A 192 -31.30 -7.49 67.38
C GLU A 192 -29.99 -6.69 67.47
N PHE A 193 -28.90 -7.29 67.97
CA PHE A 193 -27.57 -6.65 67.93
C PHE A 193 -27.11 -6.39 66.49
N GLU A 194 -27.28 -7.34 65.58
CA GLU A 194 -26.99 -7.17 64.15
C GLU A 194 -27.81 -6.02 63.53
N TYR A 195 -29.10 -5.91 63.84
CA TYR A 195 -29.96 -4.82 63.37
C TYR A 195 -29.49 -3.45 63.87
N ILE A 196 -29.10 -3.33 65.14
CA ILE A 196 -28.53 -2.07 65.65
C ILE A 196 -27.24 -1.72 64.89
N ASN A 197 -26.35 -2.70 64.65
CA ASN A 197 -25.13 -2.48 63.86
C ASN A 197 -25.46 -1.92 62.48
N LYS A 198 -26.34 -2.59 61.72
CA LYS A 198 -26.71 -2.21 60.36
C LYS A 198 -27.33 -0.82 60.29
N SER A 199 -28.18 -0.46 61.27
CA SER A 199 -28.90 0.82 61.27
C SER A 199 -28.00 2.06 61.32
N SER A 200 -26.77 1.93 61.81
CA SER A 200 -25.80 3.03 61.83
C SER A 200 -24.92 3.09 60.58
N GLU A 201 -24.84 2.04 59.76
CA GLU A 201 -23.84 1.93 58.67
C GLU A 201 -24.02 3.01 57.59
N ASP A 202 -25.27 3.28 57.20
CA ASP A 202 -25.57 4.21 56.09
C ASP A 202 -26.22 5.52 56.56
N LEU A 203 -26.48 5.66 57.87
CA LEU A 203 -27.24 6.79 58.40
C LEU A 203 -26.60 8.15 58.10
N ASP A 204 -25.28 8.26 58.29
CA ASP A 204 -24.52 9.48 57.98
C ASP A 204 -24.65 9.89 56.51
N ALA A 205 -24.71 8.92 55.58
CA ALA A 205 -24.83 9.20 54.16
C ALA A 205 -26.24 9.64 53.74
N TYR A 206 -27.28 9.19 54.44
CA TYR A 206 -28.67 9.61 54.16
C TYR A 206 -29.00 11.01 54.70
N ILE A 207 -28.42 11.40 55.85
CA ILE A 207 -28.80 12.62 56.56
C ILE A 207 -28.76 13.87 55.67
N PRO A 208 -27.69 14.13 54.89
CA PRO A 208 -27.64 15.29 54.00
C PRO A 208 -28.82 15.34 53.01
N TYR A 209 -29.18 14.20 52.40
CA TYR A 209 -30.29 14.11 51.46
C TYR A 209 -31.65 14.35 52.14
N VAL A 210 -31.85 13.78 53.33
CA VAL A 210 -33.08 13.99 54.11
C VAL A 210 -33.21 15.45 54.55
N PHE A 211 -32.11 16.11 54.92
CA PHE A 211 -32.15 17.55 55.19
C PHE A 211 -32.55 18.36 53.96
N THR A 212 -32.06 18.04 52.76
CA THR A 212 -32.45 18.75 51.53
C THR A 212 -33.96 18.69 51.28
N ILE A 213 -34.55 17.51 51.48
CA ILE A 213 -35.97 17.24 51.21
C ILE A 213 -36.89 17.71 52.34
N ASN A 214 -36.50 17.49 53.61
CA ASN A 214 -37.35 17.69 54.76
C ASN A 214 -37.14 19.07 55.39
N GLU A 215 -38.19 19.89 55.41
CA GLU A 215 -38.14 21.25 55.97
C GLU A 215 -38.22 21.31 57.51
N ARG A 216 -38.79 20.28 58.15
CA ARG A 216 -39.01 20.24 59.62
C ARG A 216 -37.80 19.73 60.39
N LEU A 217 -36.91 18.99 59.73
CA LEU A 217 -35.70 18.47 60.36
C LEU A 217 -34.72 19.63 60.60
N TYR A 218 -34.47 19.96 61.87
CA TYR A 218 -33.61 21.07 62.27
C TYR A 218 -32.19 20.61 62.58
N LYS A 219 -32.04 19.57 63.41
CA LYS A 219 -30.74 19.07 63.85
C LYS A 219 -30.78 17.55 64.09
N VAL A 220 -29.72 16.86 63.66
CA VAL A 220 -29.52 15.43 63.96
C VAL A 220 -28.14 15.25 64.56
N THR A 221 -28.07 14.66 65.76
CA THR A 221 -26.83 14.29 66.43
C THR A 221 -26.70 12.77 66.46
N ILE A 222 -25.57 12.23 66.02
CA ILE A 222 -25.23 10.80 66.13
C ILE A 222 -24.07 10.66 67.11
N ILE A 223 -24.21 9.77 68.09
CA ILE A 223 -23.15 9.36 69.00
C ILE A 223 -22.81 7.90 68.68
N ASP A 224 -21.60 7.67 68.18
CA ASP A 224 -21.14 6.33 67.82
C ASP A 224 -20.86 5.46 69.07
N ARG A 225 -20.52 4.20 68.84
CA ARG A 225 -20.19 3.23 69.92
C ARG A 225 -18.97 3.61 70.74
N ASN A 226 -18.06 4.40 70.15
CA ASN A 226 -16.85 4.88 70.80
C ASN A 226 -17.10 6.19 71.57
N GLY A 227 -18.29 6.78 71.44
CA GLY A 227 -18.68 8.05 72.05
C GLY A 227 -18.33 9.28 71.21
N ASN A 228 -17.90 9.12 69.95
CA ASN A 228 -17.71 10.25 69.05
C ASN A 228 -19.07 10.80 68.64
N SER A 229 -19.20 12.13 68.63
CA SER A 229 -20.45 12.82 68.29
C SER A 229 -20.31 13.58 66.98
N THR A 230 -21.28 13.38 66.09
CA THR A 230 -21.43 14.10 64.82
C THR A 230 -22.79 14.80 64.79
N SER A 231 -22.81 16.10 64.60
CA SER A 231 -24.03 16.90 64.53
C SER A 231 -24.22 17.51 63.14
N TYR A 232 -25.38 17.28 62.56
CA TYR A 232 -25.82 17.81 61.27
C TYR A 232 -26.90 18.87 61.45
N GLN A 233 -26.80 19.97 60.71
CA GLN A 233 -27.77 21.06 60.72
C GLN A 233 -27.89 21.71 59.34
N LYS A 234 -29.11 22.01 58.89
CA LYS A 234 -29.34 22.78 57.67
C LYS A 234 -28.93 24.25 57.89
N VAL A 235 -28.02 24.75 57.05
CA VAL A 235 -27.56 26.14 57.09
C VAL A 235 -28.42 27.02 56.17
N SER A 236 -28.65 26.56 54.94
CA SER A 236 -29.44 27.31 53.94
C SER A 236 -29.93 26.42 52.81
N LYS A 237 -31.02 26.85 52.15
CA LYS A 237 -31.49 26.34 50.85
C LYS A 237 -31.85 27.54 49.99
N THR A 238 -31.08 27.77 48.93
CA THR A 238 -31.18 28.99 48.09
C THR A 238 -31.40 28.63 46.64
N ALA A 239 -32.32 29.30 45.96
CA ALA A 239 -32.52 29.16 44.52
C ALA A 239 -31.31 29.70 43.75
N ILE A 240 -31.00 29.07 42.62
CA ILE A 240 -29.97 29.49 41.67
C ILE A 240 -30.68 30.05 40.43
N ASP A 241 -30.52 31.36 40.21
CA ASP A 241 -31.05 32.04 39.04
C ASP A 241 -30.39 31.49 37.75
N ASN A 242 -31.20 31.20 36.73
CA ASN A 242 -30.76 30.71 35.43
C ASN A 242 -31.75 31.11 34.31
N ASP A 243 -31.30 31.05 33.07
CA ASP A 243 -32.07 31.47 31.88
C ASP A 243 -32.95 30.35 31.29
N CYS A 244 -32.98 29.17 31.91
CA CYS A 244 -33.62 27.96 31.37
C CYS A 244 -34.97 27.61 32.03
N ASP A 245 -35.52 28.50 32.87
CA ASP A 245 -36.76 28.28 33.64
C ASP A 245 -36.73 27.02 34.55
N ILE A 246 -35.53 26.57 34.93
CA ILE A 246 -35.34 25.41 35.81
C ILE A 246 -35.22 25.92 37.25
N LYS A 247 -36.05 25.42 38.17
CA LYS A 247 -35.98 25.76 39.60
C LYS A 247 -34.89 24.96 40.31
N LEU A 248 -33.64 25.37 40.09
CA LEU A 248 -32.46 24.78 40.71
C LEU A 248 -32.21 25.40 42.10
N PHE A 249 -31.88 24.56 43.08
CA PHE A 249 -31.56 24.97 44.45
C PHE A 249 -30.19 24.43 44.87
N LYS A 250 -29.50 25.21 45.71
CA LYS A 250 -28.31 24.81 46.46
C LYS A 250 -28.65 24.74 47.95
N THR A 251 -28.52 23.55 48.52
CA THR A 251 -28.67 23.30 49.95
C THR A 251 -27.30 23.14 50.60
N THR A 252 -27.08 23.80 51.73
CA THR A 252 -25.87 23.66 52.54
C THR A 252 -26.22 23.05 53.90
N ILE A 253 -25.63 21.90 54.20
CA ILE A 253 -25.78 21.18 55.48
C ILE A 253 -24.43 21.19 56.18
N ARG A 254 -24.38 21.65 57.43
CA ARG A 254 -23.16 21.63 58.24
C ARG A 254 -23.11 20.36 59.09
N SER A 255 -22.06 19.58 58.94
CA SER A 255 -21.69 18.47 59.82
C SER A 255 -20.48 18.88 60.66
N ASN A 256 -20.66 19.08 61.96
CA ASN A 256 -19.63 19.60 62.87
C ASN A 256 -18.99 20.92 62.38
N SER A 257 -17.91 20.83 61.58
CA SER A 257 -17.18 21.97 61.00
C SER A 257 -16.98 21.86 59.47
N GLN A 258 -17.61 20.88 58.82
CA GLN A 258 -17.59 20.67 57.38
C GLN A 258 -18.97 20.99 56.79
N ASP A 259 -19.00 21.71 55.68
CA ASP A 259 -20.22 21.98 54.94
C ASP A 259 -20.38 20.95 53.82
N HIS A 260 -21.60 20.43 53.64
CA HIS A 260 -22.01 19.55 52.57
C HIS A 260 -22.93 20.35 51.64
N ILE A 261 -22.58 20.39 50.36
CA ILE A 261 -23.34 21.07 49.32
C ILE A 261 -24.14 20.04 48.53
N ILE A 262 -25.44 20.29 48.38
CA ILE A 262 -26.34 19.46 47.57
C ILE A 262 -27.12 20.33 46.61
N TYR A 263 -27.15 19.92 45.35
CA TYR A 263 -27.98 20.55 44.32
C TYR A 263 -29.28 19.78 44.11
N SER A 264 -30.40 20.47 43.93
CA SER A 264 -31.68 19.85 43.61
C SER A 264 -32.55 20.67 42.67
N ILE A 265 -33.35 20.00 41.85
CA ILE A 265 -34.38 20.60 40.99
C ILE A 265 -35.74 20.44 41.68
N VAL A 266 -36.55 21.48 41.71
CA VAL A 266 -37.87 21.47 42.38
C VAL A 266 -39.00 21.75 41.40
N ASP A 267 -40.07 20.96 41.47
CA ASP A 267 -41.33 21.20 40.78
C ASP A 267 -42.47 21.33 41.81
N ASP A 268 -43.20 22.45 41.75
CA ASP A 268 -44.25 22.78 42.70
C ASP A 268 -45.61 22.12 42.33
N GLU A 269 -45.80 21.68 41.09
CA GLU A 269 -47.09 21.13 40.62
C GLU A 269 -47.27 19.68 41.09
N TYR A 270 -46.20 18.88 40.98
CA TYR A 270 -46.16 17.46 41.37
C TYR A 270 -45.41 17.22 42.69
N ASP A 271 -45.04 18.29 43.40
CA ASP A 271 -44.23 18.27 44.63
C ASP A 271 -42.94 17.44 44.47
N ILE A 272 -42.26 17.55 43.32
CA ILE A 272 -41.06 16.77 43.01
C ILE A 272 -39.82 17.56 43.46
N GLU A 273 -38.88 16.87 44.10
CA GLU A 273 -37.53 17.37 44.31
C GLU A 273 -36.51 16.31 43.89
N ILE A 274 -35.68 16.63 42.89
CA ILE A 274 -34.67 15.73 42.32
C ILE A 274 -33.31 16.17 42.80
N ILE A 275 -32.64 15.37 43.61
CA ILE A 275 -31.27 15.64 44.03
C ILE A 275 -30.31 15.20 42.92
N LEU A 276 -29.43 16.13 42.55
CA LEU A 276 -28.43 15.96 41.51
C LEU A 276 -27.13 15.40 42.12
N PRO A 277 -26.47 14.45 41.44
CA PRO A 277 -25.23 13.85 41.90
C PRO A 277 -24.00 14.73 41.64
N ILE A 278 -24.03 16.00 42.07
CA ILE A 278 -22.98 17.00 41.79
C ILE A 278 -22.31 17.41 43.10
N ASP A 279 -20.98 17.35 43.13
CA ASP A 279 -20.17 17.80 44.27
C ASP A 279 -19.91 19.32 44.27
N GLU A 280 -19.18 19.82 45.27
CA GLU A 280 -18.84 21.24 45.38
C GLU A 280 -17.85 21.75 44.31
N GLU A 281 -17.16 20.84 43.64
CA GLU A 281 -16.22 21.10 42.54
C GLU A 281 -16.89 20.96 41.17
N ASN A 282 -18.24 20.87 41.13
CA ASN A 282 -19.04 20.62 39.94
C ASN A 282 -18.66 19.33 39.19
N ARG A 283 -18.30 18.27 39.93
CA ARG A 283 -18.11 16.95 39.33
C ARG A 283 -19.30 16.07 39.65
N VAL A 284 -19.63 15.23 38.69
CA VAL A 284 -20.64 14.20 38.89
C VAL A 284 -20.04 13.09 39.75
N TYR A 285 -20.75 12.62 40.76
CA TYR A 285 -20.33 11.48 41.57
C TYR A 285 -21.34 10.34 41.48
N LYS A 286 -20.91 9.10 41.72
CA LYS A 286 -21.84 7.97 41.80
C LYS A 286 -22.49 7.96 43.19
N ILE A 287 -23.81 8.17 43.26
CA ILE A 287 -24.56 8.01 44.51
C ILE A 287 -24.49 6.54 44.91
N SER A 288 -24.00 6.27 46.12
CA SER A 288 -23.83 4.93 46.68
C SER A 288 -25.02 4.00 46.38
N GLU A 289 -24.72 2.77 45.99
CA GLU A 289 -25.71 1.71 45.74
C GLU A 289 -26.44 1.25 47.01
N ARG A 290 -26.03 1.73 48.19
CA ARG A 290 -26.73 1.52 49.46
C ARG A 290 -27.79 2.60 49.75
N ILE A 291 -27.79 3.69 48.98
CA ILE A 291 -28.73 4.80 49.13
C ILE A 291 -29.92 4.60 48.20
N THR A 292 -31.12 4.68 48.76
CA THR A 292 -32.38 4.63 48.02
C THR A 292 -32.44 5.72 46.96
N LYS A 293 -33.05 5.43 45.80
CA LYS A 293 -33.25 6.45 44.77
C LYS A 293 -34.61 7.14 44.85
N LEU A 294 -35.57 6.58 45.61
CA LEU A 294 -36.90 7.16 45.77
C LEU A 294 -37.16 7.58 47.22
N PHE A 295 -37.74 8.76 47.39
CA PHE A 295 -38.06 9.35 48.68
C PHE A 295 -39.51 9.85 48.73
N LEU A 296 -40.12 9.74 49.91
CA LEU A 296 -41.39 10.38 50.26
C LEU A 296 -41.16 11.06 51.61
N TYR A 297 -40.57 12.26 51.58
CA TYR A 297 -39.94 12.96 52.73
C TYR A 297 -38.72 12.25 53.32
N TYR A 298 -38.75 10.91 53.35
CA TYR A 298 -37.74 10.01 53.88
C TYR A 298 -37.44 8.90 52.86
N PRO A 299 -36.30 8.21 52.99
CA PRO A 299 -35.91 7.10 52.12
C PRO A 299 -36.98 5.99 52.03
N LEU A 300 -37.33 5.57 50.80
CA LEU A 300 -38.09 4.33 50.57
C LEU A 300 -37.12 3.15 50.52
N ILE A 301 -36.71 2.64 51.69
CA ILE A 301 -35.69 1.58 51.86
C ILE A 301 -36.12 0.31 51.11
N GLY A 302 -35.36 -0.05 50.06
CA GLY A 302 -35.73 -1.06 49.05
C GLY A 302 -35.67 -0.54 47.61
N SER A 303 -35.64 0.79 47.43
CA SER A 303 -35.52 1.46 46.11
C SER A 303 -34.07 1.81 45.72
N GLU A 304 -33.06 1.17 46.32
CA GLU A 304 -31.64 1.44 46.03
C GLU A 304 -31.27 1.08 44.58
N LYS A 305 -31.89 0.03 44.04
CA LYS A 305 -31.68 -0.47 42.67
C LYS A 305 -32.70 0.06 41.67
N PHE A 306 -33.20 1.29 41.86
CA PHE A 306 -34.17 1.87 40.93
C PHE A 306 -33.60 2.05 39.51
N GLY A 307 -32.27 2.21 39.38
CA GLY A 307 -31.60 2.18 38.09
C GLY A 307 -31.13 3.53 37.55
N ILE A 308 -31.05 4.56 38.39
CA ILE A 308 -30.57 5.89 38.01
C ILE A 308 -29.59 6.44 39.05
N ASN A 309 -28.72 7.37 38.63
CA ASN A 309 -27.78 8.07 39.51
C ASN A 309 -28.35 9.36 40.14
N PHE A 310 -29.68 9.47 40.24
CA PHE A 310 -30.39 10.60 40.84
C PHE A 310 -31.25 10.13 42.02
N ILE A 311 -31.61 11.04 42.92
CA ILE A 311 -32.61 10.76 43.96
C ILE A 311 -33.87 11.57 43.66
N ILE A 312 -35.00 10.89 43.53
CA ILE A 312 -36.30 11.51 43.26
C ILE A 312 -37.14 11.47 44.54
N ASN A 313 -37.49 12.64 45.05
CA ASN A 313 -38.51 12.78 46.07
C ASN A 313 -39.81 13.28 45.43
N SER A 314 -40.95 12.71 45.83
CA SER A 314 -42.25 13.37 45.63
C SER A 314 -43.15 13.17 46.83
N LYS A 315 -43.80 14.25 47.28
CA LYS A 315 -44.81 14.20 48.35
C LYS A 315 -46.10 13.50 47.91
N GLN A 316 -46.27 13.29 46.61
CA GLN A 316 -47.45 12.68 45.99
C GLN A 316 -47.25 11.19 45.65
N PHE A 317 -46.07 10.62 45.92
CA PHE A 317 -45.86 9.18 45.75
C PHE A 317 -46.83 8.34 46.60
N LEU A 318 -47.31 7.25 46.02
CA LEU A 318 -48.17 6.27 46.65
C LEU A 318 -47.38 4.96 46.83
N PRO A 319 -46.74 4.76 48.02
CA PRO A 319 -45.80 3.67 48.24
C PRO A 319 -46.51 2.33 48.49
N THR A 320 -45.74 1.25 48.38
CA THR A 320 -46.14 -0.10 48.79
C THR A 320 -46.36 -0.21 50.31
N GLU A 321 -47.16 -1.18 50.78
CA GLU A 321 -47.16 -1.61 52.19
C GLU A 321 -46.09 -2.69 52.40
N PRO A 322 -44.80 -2.32 52.44
CA PRO A 322 -44.18 -1.90 53.70
C PRO A 322 -43.22 -0.70 53.55
N ARG A 323 -43.52 0.22 52.61
CA ARG A 323 -42.80 1.45 52.24
C ARG A 323 -41.38 1.22 51.70
N ASP A 324 -41.22 0.18 50.91
CA ASP A 324 -39.94 -0.18 50.27
C ASP A 324 -39.87 0.17 48.77
N GLY A 325 -40.95 0.73 48.21
CA GLY A 325 -41.01 1.19 46.83
C GLY A 325 -42.35 1.82 46.51
N ILE A 326 -42.67 1.92 45.21
CA ILE A 326 -43.92 2.49 44.69
C ILE A 326 -44.60 1.51 43.75
N HIS A 327 -45.94 1.58 43.67
CA HIS A 327 -46.71 0.81 42.70
C HIS A 327 -46.53 1.41 41.30
N LEU A 328 -46.05 0.63 40.33
CA LEU A 328 -45.76 1.12 38.96
C LEU A 328 -46.58 0.42 37.88
N LYS A 329 -46.67 -0.90 37.90
CA LYS A 329 -47.50 -1.67 36.95
C LYS A 329 -47.79 -3.07 37.50
N SER A 330 -49.07 -3.44 37.54
CA SER A 330 -49.52 -4.79 37.90
C SER A 330 -50.87 -5.13 37.27
N ASP A 331 -51.32 -6.37 37.48
CA ASP A 331 -52.65 -6.87 37.07
C ASP A 331 -53.74 -6.60 38.13
N LYS A 332 -53.43 -5.84 39.18
CA LYS A 332 -54.33 -5.60 40.32
C LYS A 332 -55.16 -4.35 40.12
N ASP A 333 -56.46 -4.54 39.83
CA ASP A 333 -57.42 -3.45 39.65
C ASP A 333 -57.45 -2.44 40.81
N GLN A 334 -57.25 -2.90 42.05
CA GLN A 334 -57.38 -2.05 43.24
C GLN A 334 -56.31 -0.96 43.37
N ILE A 335 -55.18 -1.09 42.66
CA ILE A 335 -54.04 -0.15 42.76
C ILE A 335 -53.75 0.60 41.45
N GLN A 336 -54.56 0.41 40.40
CA GLN A 336 -54.34 1.02 39.08
C GLN A 336 -54.27 2.56 39.12
N GLU A 337 -55.13 3.21 39.89
CA GLU A 337 -55.10 4.68 40.05
C GLU A 337 -53.80 5.14 40.74
N GLN A 338 -53.29 4.35 41.68
CA GLN A 338 -52.04 4.63 42.39
C GLN A 338 -50.84 4.46 41.46
N GLU A 339 -50.86 3.40 40.65
CA GLU A 339 -49.85 3.13 39.62
C GLU A 339 -49.79 4.24 38.58
N GLU A 340 -50.94 4.67 38.06
CA GLU A 340 -51.03 5.77 37.09
C GLU A 340 -50.48 7.09 37.63
N ASN A 341 -50.77 7.42 38.89
CA ASN A 341 -50.24 8.63 39.52
C ASN A 341 -48.71 8.55 39.68
N ASN A 342 -48.19 7.42 40.15
CA ASN A 342 -46.75 7.23 40.31
C ASN A 342 -46.01 7.28 38.96
N ARG A 343 -46.56 6.69 37.89
CA ARG A 343 -45.98 6.76 36.54
C ARG A 343 -45.86 8.20 36.04
N LYS A 344 -46.91 9.02 36.21
CA LYS A 344 -46.87 10.45 35.86
C LYS A 344 -45.78 11.22 36.60
N ILE A 345 -45.56 10.92 37.88
CA ILE A 345 -44.49 11.53 38.68
C ILE A 345 -43.13 11.14 38.12
N ILE A 346 -42.92 9.86 37.76
CA ILE A 346 -41.65 9.39 37.17
C ILE A 346 -41.41 9.98 35.77
N GLU A 347 -42.45 10.07 34.94
CA GLU A 347 -42.40 10.72 33.62
C GLU A 347 -42.02 12.20 33.75
N LYS A 348 -42.67 12.94 34.65
CA LYS A 348 -42.34 14.34 34.91
C LYS A 348 -40.93 14.51 35.47
N ALA A 349 -40.51 13.64 36.41
CA ALA A 349 -39.15 13.67 36.94
C ALA A 349 -38.10 13.38 35.86
N THR A 350 -38.38 12.45 34.95
CA THR A 350 -37.53 12.15 33.79
C THR A 350 -37.39 13.37 32.88
N SER A 351 -38.49 14.05 32.55
CA SER A 351 -38.46 15.31 31.79
C SER A 351 -37.59 16.37 32.45
N LEU A 352 -37.74 16.59 33.76
CA LEU A 352 -36.96 17.58 34.51
C LEU A 352 -35.46 17.25 34.53
N VAL A 353 -35.09 15.97 34.64
CA VAL A 353 -33.70 15.53 34.55
C VAL A 353 -33.14 15.87 33.17
N PHE A 354 -33.81 15.50 32.08
CA PHE A 354 -33.29 15.76 30.74
C PHE A 354 -33.34 17.24 30.34
N GLU A 355 -34.30 18.02 30.81
CA GLU A 355 -34.30 19.47 30.70
C GLU A 355 -33.03 20.05 31.34
N PHE A 356 -32.68 19.59 32.55
CA PHE A 356 -31.43 19.99 33.22
C PHE A 356 -30.18 19.53 32.46
N LEU A 357 -30.11 18.27 32.03
CA LEU A 357 -28.94 17.74 31.31
C LEU A 357 -28.70 18.48 29.98
N ASN A 358 -29.76 18.93 29.30
CA ASN A 358 -29.67 19.73 28.07
C ASN A 358 -29.40 21.23 28.31
N SER A 359 -29.63 21.74 29.53
CA SER A 359 -29.57 23.18 29.83
C SER A 359 -28.15 23.74 29.97
N SER A 360 -27.15 22.90 30.29
CA SER A 360 -25.79 23.32 30.63
C SER A 360 -25.69 24.34 31.77
N ILE A 361 -26.69 24.42 32.68
CA ILE A 361 -26.68 25.37 33.83
C ILE A 361 -25.47 25.13 34.74
N ILE A 362 -25.11 23.87 34.96
CA ILE A 362 -23.91 23.47 35.69
C ILE A 362 -23.02 22.71 34.71
N GLU A 363 -21.91 23.33 34.29
CA GLU A 363 -20.87 22.64 33.54
C GLU A 363 -20.12 21.68 34.47
N VAL A 364 -19.95 20.44 34.01
CA VAL A 364 -19.26 19.38 34.75
C VAL A 364 -18.17 18.74 33.89
N ASP A 365 -17.05 18.35 34.49
CA ASP A 365 -15.90 17.79 33.76
C ASP A 365 -16.10 16.30 33.37
N ASN A 366 -16.99 15.58 34.06
CA ASN A 366 -17.19 14.13 33.92
C ASN A 366 -18.68 13.73 33.78
N PRO A 367 -19.38 14.19 32.73
CA PRO A 367 -20.82 13.98 32.58
C PRO A 367 -21.23 12.50 32.39
N LEU A 368 -20.28 11.59 32.12
CA LEU A 368 -20.54 10.17 31.89
C LEU A 368 -21.33 9.48 33.02
N LEU A 369 -21.18 9.94 34.26
CA LEU A 369 -21.87 9.36 35.41
C LEU A 369 -23.36 9.74 35.48
N TYR A 370 -23.82 10.69 34.66
CA TYR A 370 -25.27 10.90 34.45
C TYR A 370 -25.88 9.78 33.61
N ALA A 371 -25.09 9.15 32.75
CA ALA A 371 -25.54 8.09 31.85
C ALA A 371 -25.49 6.68 32.49
N ALA A 372 -25.17 6.58 33.78
CA ALA A 372 -25.23 5.33 34.55
C ALA A 372 -26.69 4.95 34.86
N VAL A 373 -27.35 4.35 33.86
CA VAL A 373 -28.79 4.05 33.86
C VAL A 373 -29.01 2.58 33.55
N LYS A 374 -29.66 1.87 34.48
CA LYS A 374 -29.96 0.44 34.38
C LYS A 374 -31.21 0.09 35.17
N PHE A 375 -32.36 0.09 34.52
CA PHE A 375 -33.60 -0.35 35.16
C PHE A 375 -33.63 -1.88 35.29
N VAL A 376 -34.05 -2.38 36.46
CA VAL A 376 -34.04 -3.82 36.76
C VAL A 376 -35.26 -4.51 36.15
N THR A 377 -35.04 -5.40 35.17
CA THR A 377 -36.09 -6.08 34.39
C THR A 377 -36.20 -7.59 34.66
N ASN A 378 -35.54 -8.10 35.70
CA ASN A 378 -35.48 -9.54 36.02
C ASN A 378 -36.30 -9.94 37.25
N SER A 379 -37.37 -9.21 37.56
CA SER A 379 -38.26 -9.54 38.67
C SER A 379 -39.29 -10.63 38.30
N ASP A 380 -39.91 -11.25 39.30
CA ASP A 380 -41.03 -12.21 39.09
C ASP A 380 -42.29 -11.54 38.50
N ASN A 381 -42.36 -10.19 38.51
CA ASN A 381 -43.50 -9.43 37.99
C ASN A 381 -43.24 -8.98 36.55
N GLN A 382 -43.74 -9.76 35.58
CA GLN A 382 -43.55 -9.50 34.15
C GLN A 382 -44.08 -8.12 33.71
N LEU A 383 -45.21 -7.65 34.26
CA LEU A 383 -45.75 -6.33 33.90
C LEU A 383 -44.85 -5.20 34.38
N GLN A 384 -44.24 -5.35 35.56
CA GLN A 384 -43.28 -4.38 36.07
C GLN A 384 -41.98 -4.38 35.25
N ASN A 385 -41.51 -5.55 34.81
CA ASN A 385 -40.37 -5.66 33.91
C ASN A 385 -40.65 -4.93 32.59
N GLU A 386 -41.82 -5.15 31.99
CA GLU A 386 -42.25 -4.46 30.77
C GLU A 386 -42.30 -2.92 30.95
N TYR A 387 -42.72 -2.43 32.12
CA TYR A 387 -42.66 -0.99 32.41
C TYR A 387 -41.21 -0.47 32.43
N PHE A 388 -40.30 -1.19 33.10
CA PHE A 388 -38.89 -0.80 33.16
C PHE A 388 -38.18 -0.92 31.81
N GLU A 389 -38.53 -1.87 30.95
CA GLU A 389 -38.03 -1.95 29.57
C GLU A 389 -38.46 -0.74 28.73
N ASN A 390 -39.72 -0.30 28.88
CA ASN A 390 -40.21 0.91 28.22
C ASN A 390 -39.50 2.17 28.76
N LEU A 391 -39.33 2.26 30.08
CA LEU A 391 -38.63 3.38 30.72
C LEU A 391 -37.15 3.43 30.32
N GLN A 392 -36.48 2.28 30.22
CA GLN A 392 -35.12 2.18 29.71
C GLN A 392 -35.04 2.69 28.27
N SER A 393 -35.98 2.29 27.41
CA SER A 393 -36.03 2.74 26.01
C SER A 393 -36.24 4.26 25.89
N GLU A 394 -37.09 4.84 26.74
CA GLU A 394 -37.30 6.29 26.82
C GLU A 394 -36.04 7.03 27.26
N TRP A 395 -35.38 6.56 28.33
CA TRP A 395 -34.12 7.13 28.80
C TRP A 395 -33.02 7.01 27.75
N ASN A 396 -32.87 5.87 27.08
CA ASN A 396 -31.89 5.68 26.02
C ASN A 396 -32.13 6.65 24.85
N TYR A 397 -33.40 6.89 24.47
CA TYR A 397 -33.75 7.82 23.41
C TYR A 397 -33.32 9.27 23.71
N GLU A 398 -33.47 9.71 24.96
CA GLU A 398 -33.03 11.05 25.37
C GLU A 398 -31.52 11.11 25.62
N LEU A 399 -30.91 10.08 26.21
CA LEU A 399 -29.45 9.99 26.43
C LEU A 399 -28.67 10.11 25.12
N LYS A 400 -29.13 9.45 24.04
CA LYS A 400 -28.47 9.45 22.72
C LYS A 400 -28.11 10.84 22.19
N LYS A 401 -28.92 11.85 22.51
CA LYS A 401 -28.79 13.23 22.03
C LYS A 401 -27.86 14.09 22.90
N LEU A 402 -27.31 13.56 23.98
CA LEU A 402 -26.50 14.33 24.92
C LEU A 402 -25.05 14.41 24.44
N PRO A 403 -24.47 15.62 24.27
CA PRO A 403 -23.10 15.83 23.81
C PRO A 403 -22.08 15.61 24.94
N PHE A 404 -22.10 14.43 25.57
CA PHE A 404 -21.35 14.15 26.80
C PHE A 404 -20.10 13.30 26.58
N VAL A 405 -19.93 12.69 25.41
CA VAL A 405 -18.81 11.78 25.16
C VAL A 405 -17.60 12.59 24.74
N LYS A 406 -16.59 12.65 25.60
CA LYS A 406 -15.31 13.25 25.27
C LYS A 406 -14.53 12.33 24.32
N THR A 407 -14.18 12.84 23.16
CA THR A 407 -13.34 12.20 22.14
C THR A 407 -12.06 13.03 21.93
N LYS A 408 -11.14 12.57 21.08
CA LYS A 408 -9.92 13.32 20.76
C LYS A 408 -10.18 14.67 20.10
N ASN A 409 -11.28 14.80 19.37
CA ASN A 409 -11.65 16.02 18.63
C ASN A 409 -12.79 16.84 19.28
N GLY A 410 -13.09 16.57 20.57
CA GLY A 410 -14.07 17.31 21.35
C GLY A 410 -15.20 16.44 21.89
N PHE A 411 -16.27 17.07 22.35
CA PHE A 411 -17.46 16.36 22.82
C PHE A 411 -18.37 15.99 21.65
N LYS A 412 -18.91 14.77 21.70
CA LYS A 412 -19.88 14.23 20.76
C LYS A 412 -21.11 13.71 21.48
N ASP A 413 -22.18 13.56 20.70
CA ASP A 413 -23.41 12.92 21.15
C ASP A 413 -23.15 11.43 21.45
N ILE A 414 -23.89 10.89 22.42
CA ILE A 414 -23.79 9.48 22.82
C ILE A 414 -24.02 8.50 21.65
N ASP A 415 -24.83 8.89 20.65
CA ASP A 415 -25.13 8.07 19.46
C ASP A 415 -24.09 8.19 18.33
N GLU A 416 -23.15 9.14 18.41
CA GLU A 416 -22.12 9.38 17.38
C GLU A 416 -20.80 8.64 17.64
N VAL A 417 -20.76 7.83 18.69
CA VAL A 417 -19.58 7.09 19.14
C VAL A 417 -19.85 5.59 19.22
N LYS A 418 -18.77 4.81 19.27
CA LYS A 418 -18.78 3.36 19.38
C LYS A 418 -18.22 2.92 20.72
N TYR A 419 -18.73 1.80 21.20
CA TYR A 419 -18.40 1.23 22.49
C TYR A 419 -17.74 -0.15 22.32
N LEU A 420 -16.99 -0.58 23.32
CA LEU A 420 -16.25 -1.83 23.26
C LEU A 420 -17.07 -2.99 23.81
N SER A 421 -16.96 -4.16 23.17
CA SER A 421 -17.47 -5.39 23.77
C SER A 421 -16.67 -5.74 25.02
N SER A 422 -17.28 -6.55 25.89
CA SER A 422 -16.62 -7.05 27.11
C SER A 422 -15.32 -7.81 26.84
N ASP A 423 -15.10 -8.32 25.62
CA ASP A 423 -13.88 -9.02 25.23
C ASP A 423 -12.62 -8.12 25.24
N PHE A 424 -12.79 -6.80 25.11
CA PHE A 424 -11.70 -5.82 25.16
C PHE A 424 -11.51 -5.20 26.55
N ILE A 425 -12.45 -5.41 27.48
CA ILE A 425 -12.39 -4.83 28.83
C ILE A 425 -11.53 -5.75 29.71
N THR A 426 -10.29 -5.32 29.98
CA THR A 426 -9.30 -6.04 30.79
C THR A 426 -8.73 -5.15 31.89
N ASP A 427 -8.35 -5.79 33.01
CA ASP A 427 -7.65 -5.16 34.14
C ASP A 427 -6.16 -4.91 33.84
N ASP A 428 -5.62 -5.52 32.79
CA ASP A 428 -4.25 -5.25 32.32
C ASP A 428 -4.23 -3.95 31.51
N GLU A 429 -3.78 -2.86 32.15
CA GLU A 429 -3.76 -1.53 31.52
C GLU A 429 -2.81 -1.43 30.31
N ASP A 430 -1.71 -2.19 30.29
CA ASP A 430 -0.78 -2.17 29.16
C ASP A 430 -1.41 -2.87 27.96
N LEU A 431 -2.07 -4.01 28.18
CA LEU A 431 -2.81 -4.73 27.13
C LEU A 431 -4.04 -3.93 26.66
N PHE A 432 -4.77 -3.30 27.58
CA PHE A 432 -5.90 -2.46 27.24
C PHE A 432 -5.48 -1.29 26.34
N LYS A 433 -4.34 -0.66 26.65
CA LYS A 433 -3.77 0.38 25.81
C LYS A 433 -3.43 -0.12 24.42
N VAL A 434 -2.88 -1.34 24.28
CA VAL A 434 -2.64 -1.96 22.97
C VAL A 434 -3.95 -2.11 22.18
N PHE A 435 -5.03 -2.57 22.82
CA PHE A 435 -6.34 -2.66 22.16
C PHE A 435 -6.85 -1.29 21.73
N TYR A 436 -6.79 -0.30 22.61
CA TYR A 436 -7.23 1.06 22.33
C TYR A 436 -6.44 1.68 21.18
N ASP A 437 -5.11 1.58 21.19
CA ASP A 437 -4.24 2.13 20.13
C ASP A 437 -4.54 1.50 18.76
N LEU A 438 -4.85 0.20 18.72
CA LEU A 438 -5.26 -0.48 17.48
C LEU A 438 -6.65 -0.01 17.01
N LEU A 439 -7.61 0.13 17.92
CA LEU A 439 -8.98 0.56 17.60
C LEU A 439 -9.03 2.04 17.19
N ASP A 440 -8.30 2.90 17.88
CA ASP A 440 -8.20 4.34 17.61
C ASP A 440 -7.70 4.63 16.19
N LYS A 441 -6.84 3.76 15.64
CA LYS A 441 -6.41 3.86 14.25
C LYS A 441 -7.58 3.81 13.25
N PHE A 442 -8.61 3.05 13.55
CA PHE A 442 -9.75 2.81 12.65
C PHE A 442 -10.95 3.69 12.97
N PHE A 443 -11.23 3.86 14.27
CA PHE A 443 -12.44 4.54 14.73
C PHE A 443 -12.17 5.96 15.20
N GLY A 444 -10.94 6.33 15.56
CA GLY A 444 -10.52 7.70 15.88
C GLY A 444 -11.54 8.46 16.74
N ASP A 445 -12.16 9.47 16.13
CA ASP A 445 -13.15 10.35 16.79
C ASP A 445 -14.48 9.68 17.13
N GLU A 446 -14.73 8.46 16.67
CA GLU A 446 -15.89 7.65 17.07
C GLU A 446 -15.61 6.91 18.38
N LEU A 447 -14.41 7.01 18.97
CA LEU A 447 -14.12 6.42 20.27
C LEU A 447 -14.11 7.47 21.38
N PRO A 448 -14.70 7.15 22.56
CA PRO A 448 -14.40 7.88 23.77
C PRO A 448 -12.89 7.88 24.07
N VAL A 449 -12.42 8.88 24.81
CA VAL A 449 -11.04 8.90 25.30
C VAL A 449 -10.72 7.68 26.17
N ILE A 450 -9.45 7.25 26.18
CA ILE A 450 -9.01 6.01 26.83
C ILE A 450 -9.38 5.95 28.32
N GLU A 451 -9.40 7.10 29.01
CA GLU A 451 -9.75 7.20 30.42
C GLU A 451 -11.21 6.83 30.72
N ASP A 452 -12.11 7.10 29.76
CA ASP A 452 -13.56 7.01 29.98
C ASP A 452 -14.21 5.84 29.23
N ILE A 453 -13.57 5.32 28.16
CA ILE A 453 -14.18 4.34 27.26
C ILE A 453 -14.61 3.04 27.95
N LYS A 454 -13.90 2.59 28.99
CA LYS A 454 -14.31 1.40 29.78
C LYS A 454 -15.68 1.64 30.41
N THR A 455 -15.82 2.74 31.16
CA THR A 455 -17.06 3.12 31.83
C THR A 455 -18.19 3.42 30.85
N TRP A 456 -17.90 4.08 29.72
CA TRP A 456 -18.87 4.27 28.66
C TRP A 456 -19.37 2.96 28.06
N SER A 457 -18.47 1.99 27.86
CA SER A 457 -18.84 0.67 27.35
C SER A 457 -19.67 -0.13 28.36
N GLU A 458 -19.38 -0.02 29.66
CA GLU A 458 -20.20 -0.60 30.74
C GLU A 458 -21.60 0.02 30.78
N ASN A 459 -21.69 1.37 30.73
CA ASN A 459 -22.97 2.07 30.67
C ASN A 459 -23.78 1.65 29.43
N ALA A 460 -23.14 1.59 28.26
CA ALA A 460 -23.80 1.17 27.03
C ALA A 460 -24.33 -0.27 27.09
N GLN A 461 -23.63 -1.19 27.77
CA GLN A 461 -24.12 -2.54 28.02
C GLN A 461 -25.34 -2.53 28.96
N ASP A 462 -25.30 -1.67 29.97
CA ASP A 462 -26.38 -1.51 30.94
C ASP A 462 -27.65 -0.87 30.36
N TRP A 463 -27.53 -0.08 29.29
CA TRP A 463 -28.67 0.49 28.57
C TRP A 463 -29.53 -0.57 27.87
N ASN A 464 -29.00 -1.77 27.61
CA ASN A 464 -29.71 -2.88 26.96
C ASN A 464 -30.41 -2.44 25.66
N ASP A 465 -29.71 -1.67 24.83
CA ASP A 465 -30.19 -1.15 23.56
C ASP A 465 -29.63 -1.97 22.39
N ASP A 466 -30.49 -2.73 21.73
CA ASP A 466 -30.14 -3.58 20.58
C ASP A 466 -29.61 -2.79 19.36
N SER A 467 -29.80 -1.47 19.32
CA SER A 467 -29.26 -0.63 18.24
C SER A 467 -27.77 -0.30 18.39
N ILE A 468 -27.17 -0.57 19.56
CA ILE A 468 -25.75 -0.30 19.81
C ILE A 468 -24.91 -1.47 19.29
N GLU A 469 -24.10 -1.19 18.27
CA GLU A 469 -23.12 -2.13 17.76
C GLU A 469 -21.80 -2.00 18.54
N PHE A 470 -21.50 -3.00 19.37
CA PHE A 470 -20.25 -3.06 20.13
C PHE A 470 -19.09 -3.54 19.24
N ILE A 471 -17.98 -2.81 19.28
CA ILE A 471 -16.75 -3.23 18.62
C ILE A 471 -16.19 -4.46 19.34
N ASN A 472 -16.09 -5.57 18.61
CA ASN A 472 -15.56 -6.84 19.09
C ASN A 472 -14.29 -7.24 18.30
N HIS A 473 -13.65 -8.35 18.69
CA HIS A 473 -12.45 -8.81 18.01
C HIS A 473 -12.65 -9.08 16.52
N ALA A 474 -13.80 -9.60 16.10
CA ALA A 474 -14.06 -9.88 14.69
C ALA A 474 -14.02 -8.58 13.85
N ILE A 475 -14.66 -7.51 14.33
CA ILE A 475 -14.63 -6.18 13.70
C ILE A 475 -13.17 -5.66 13.63
N LEU A 476 -12.41 -5.74 14.72
CA LEU A 476 -11.01 -5.30 14.71
C LEU A 476 -10.15 -6.10 13.71
N LEU A 477 -10.34 -7.42 13.62
CA LEU A 477 -9.61 -8.27 12.68
C LEU A 477 -10.00 -7.99 11.22
N GLU A 478 -11.28 -7.70 10.96
CA GLU A 478 -11.79 -7.26 9.65
C GLU A 478 -11.22 -5.92 9.19
N GLU A 479 -10.93 -5.01 10.12
CA GLU A 479 -10.26 -3.76 9.81
C GLU A 479 -8.76 -3.97 9.57
N ILE A 480 -8.07 -4.75 10.41
CA ILE A 480 -6.62 -4.99 10.27
C ILE A 480 -6.25 -5.56 8.90
N GLN A 481 -7.04 -6.50 8.37
CA GLN A 481 -6.78 -7.13 7.06
C GLN A 481 -6.77 -6.15 5.87
N ASN A 482 -7.34 -4.94 6.03
CA ASN A 482 -7.40 -3.94 4.97
C ASN A 482 -6.12 -3.10 4.84
N TYR A 483 -5.12 -3.32 5.70
CA TYR A 483 -3.91 -2.51 5.81
C TYR A 483 -2.63 -3.34 5.60
N LYS A 484 -1.47 -2.68 5.65
CA LYS A 484 -0.15 -3.32 5.61
C LYS A 484 0.55 -3.21 6.96
N LEU A 485 1.59 -4.01 7.16
CA LEU A 485 2.35 -4.02 8.42
C LEU A 485 2.90 -2.62 8.81
N ASP A 486 3.34 -1.83 7.83
CA ASP A 486 3.91 -0.50 8.03
C ASP A 486 2.89 0.52 8.61
N ASP A 487 1.60 0.20 8.55
CA ASP A 487 0.55 1.04 9.11
C ASP A 487 0.44 0.90 10.64
N PHE A 488 1.09 -0.09 11.26
CA PHE A 488 0.92 -0.43 12.67
C PHE A 488 2.20 -0.26 13.48
N ASP A 489 2.05 0.03 14.78
CA ASP A 489 3.11 -0.29 15.73
C ASP A 489 3.22 -1.83 15.81
N ILE A 490 4.35 -2.34 15.33
CA ILE A 490 4.63 -3.77 15.24
C ILE A 490 4.54 -4.44 16.63
N ASN A 491 4.95 -3.77 17.70
CA ASN A 491 4.90 -4.35 19.04
C ASN A 491 3.45 -4.46 19.53
N ASN A 492 2.61 -3.46 19.26
CA ASN A 492 1.18 -3.52 19.60
C ASN A 492 0.50 -4.67 18.84
N LEU A 493 0.76 -4.79 17.54
CA LEU A 493 0.17 -5.86 16.73
C LEU A 493 0.63 -7.26 17.17
N ILE A 494 1.93 -7.43 17.45
CA ILE A 494 2.48 -8.68 17.99
C ILE A 494 1.87 -9.02 19.36
N THR A 495 1.70 -8.02 20.23
CA THR A 495 1.11 -8.21 21.57
C THR A 495 -0.34 -8.64 21.46
N TYR A 496 -1.11 -8.00 20.57
CA TYR A 496 -2.48 -8.41 20.27
C TYR A 496 -2.55 -9.84 19.71
N TYR A 497 -1.68 -10.22 18.78
CA TYR A 497 -1.68 -11.57 18.22
C TYR A 497 -1.29 -12.63 19.25
N LYS A 498 -0.33 -12.35 20.13
CA LYS A 498 -0.02 -13.23 21.27
C LYS A 498 -1.21 -13.42 22.19
N TYR A 499 -1.91 -12.33 22.53
CA TYR A 499 -3.13 -12.39 23.32
C TYR A 499 -4.19 -13.32 22.67
N LEU A 500 -4.40 -13.22 21.35
CA LEU A 500 -5.33 -14.11 20.64
C LEU A 500 -4.90 -15.58 20.72
N ILE A 501 -3.61 -15.87 20.57
CA ILE A 501 -3.07 -17.24 20.65
C ILE A 501 -3.24 -17.82 22.07
N GLU A 502 -2.86 -17.06 23.10
CA GLU A 502 -2.93 -17.46 24.51
C GLU A 502 -4.37 -17.73 24.96
N ASN A 503 -5.35 -17.03 24.38
CA ASN A 503 -6.78 -17.22 24.64
C ASN A 503 -7.44 -18.24 23.70
N GLY A 504 -6.66 -19.06 22.98
CA GLY A 504 -7.17 -20.16 22.15
C GLY A 504 -7.87 -19.71 20.86
N LYS A 505 -7.70 -18.45 20.43
CA LYS A 505 -8.30 -17.88 19.21
C LYS A 505 -7.38 -18.02 17.98
N SER A 506 -6.42 -18.94 17.98
CA SER A 506 -5.45 -19.11 16.88
C SER A 506 -6.09 -19.40 15.51
N ASN A 507 -7.35 -19.88 15.45
CA ASN A 507 -8.02 -20.14 14.17
C ASN A 507 -8.24 -18.88 13.32
N VAL A 508 -8.28 -17.69 13.95
CA VAL A 508 -8.50 -16.42 13.24
C VAL A 508 -7.43 -16.14 12.18
N PHE A 509 -6.20 -16.64 12.37
CA PHE A 509 -5.12 -16.47 11.39
C PHE A 509 -5.32 -17.31 10.11
N ASN A 510 -6.19 -18.34 10.15
CA ASN A 510 -6.64 -19.08 8.96
C ASN A 510 -7.86 -18.41 8.30
N GLU A 511 -8.71 -17.76 9.09
CA GLU A 511 -9.94 -17.11 8.63
C GLU A 511 -9.66 -15.77 7.94
N TYR A 512 -8.81 -14.95 8.55
CA TYR A 512 -8.48 -13.58 8.14
C TYR A 512 -7.05 -13.47 7.59
N THR A 513 -6.82 -12.50 6.69
CA THR A 513 -5.47 -12.17 6.21
C THR A 513 -4.78 -11.23 7.19
N LEU A 514 -4.02 -11.79 8.13
CA LEU A 514 -3.47 -11.06 9.28
C LEU A 514 -1.95 -11.20 9.40
N ILE A 515 -1.36 -12.25 8.84
CA ILE A 515 0.05 -12.54 9.05
C ILE A 515 0.86 -11.91 7.90
N PRO A 516 1.82 -11.02 8.20
CA PRO A 516 2.55 -10.32 7.16
C PRO A 516 3.58 -11.24 6.50
N ASN A 517 3.69 -11.13 5.18
CA ASN A 517 4.83 -11.66 4.44
C ASN A 517 6.05 -10.71 4.54
N LEU A 518 7.16 -11.07 3.90
CA LEU A 518 8.39 -10.26 3.86
C LEU A 518 8.23 -8.84 3.28
N ASP A 519 7.14 -8.56 2.57
CA ASP A 519 6.82 -7.26 1.98
C ASP A 519 5.81 -6.47 2.85
N GLY A 520 5.46 -7.00 4.03
CA GLY A 520 4.48 -6.40 4.94
C GLY A 520 3.02 -6.57 4.49
N GLU A 521 2.74 -7.40 3.47
CA GLU A 521 1.38 -7.69 3.00
C GLU A 521 0.76 -8.79 3.86
N PHE A 522 -0.41 -8.52 4.44
CA PHE A 522 -1.09 -9.51 5.27
C PHE A 522 -1.71 -10.64 4.46
N ASN A 523 -1.54 -11.86 4.96
CA ASN A 523 -1.99 -13.11 4.33
C ASN A 523 -2.56 -14.06 5.40
N LYS A 524 -3.29 -15.06 4.93
CA LYS A 524 -3.72 -16.18 5.78
C LYS A 524 -2.52 -17.03 6.14
N ILE A 525 -2.46 -17.51 7.38
CA ILE A 525 -1.33 -18.30 7.87
C ILE A 525 -1.09 -19.56 7.02
N GLY A 526 -2.15 -20.25 6.58
CA GLY A 526 -2.05 -21.43 5.72
C GLY A 526 -1.54 -21.17 4.29
N HIS A 527 -1.36 -19.91 3.87
CA HIS A 527 -0.74 -19.56 2.58
C HIS A 527 0.76 -19.24 2.71
N LEU A 528 1.27 -19.20 3.94
CA LEU A 528 2.62 -18.77 4.24
C LEU A 528 3.55 -19.95 4.51
N LEU A 529 4.84 -19.71 4.31
CA LEU A 529 5.93 -20.64 4.49
C LEU A 529 7.01 -19.99 5.36
N VAL A 530 7.76 -20.80 6.09
CA VAL A 530 8.92 -20.33 6.86
C VAL A 530 10.19 -20.52 6.03
N ALA A 531 10.95 -19.45 5.83
CA ALA A 531 12.25 -19.54 5.18
C ALA A 531 13.21 -20.39 6.02
N ASP A 532 13.74 -21.47 5.44
CA ASP A 532 14.74 -22.33 6.08
C ASP A 532 16.08 -22.26 5.34
N ASN A 533 17.13 -21.84 6.04
CA ASN A 533 18.50 -21.71 5.52
C ASN A 533 18.67 -20.78 4.30
N LEU A 534 17.76 -19.84 4.03
CA LEU A 534 17.89 -18.84 2.97
C LEU A 534 18.61 -17.58 3.46
N THR A 535 19.56 -17.08 2.67
CA THR A 535 20.24 -15.81 2.95
C THR A 535 19.44 -14.62 2.41
N ASN A 536 19.63 -13.42 2.96
CA ASN A 536 18.98 -12.21 2.47
C ASN A 536 19.25 -11.97 0.97
N ASP A 537 20.47 -12.26 0.52
CA ASP A 537 20.83 -12.17 -0.90
C ASP A 537 20.00 -13.14 -1.76
N LEU A 538 19.78 -14.38 -1.31
CA LEU A 538 18.93 -15.34 -2.04
C LEU A 538 17.47 -14.88 -2.05
N ILE A 539 16.98 -14.31 -0.95
CA ILE A 539 15.61 -13.75 -0.88
C ILE A 539 15.48 -12.59 -1.88
N SER A 540 16.47 -11.69 -1.97
CA SER A 540 16.44 -10.59 -2.96
C SER A 540 16.44 -11.10 -4.40
N LEU A 541 17.21 -12.15 -4.70
CA LEU A 541 17.21 -12.78 -6.02
C LEU A 541 15.88 -13.49 -6.29
N GLY A 542 15.30 -14.12 -5.26
CA GLY A 542 13.97 -14.74 -5.33
C GLY A 542 12.86 -13.75 -5.65
N ARG A 543 12.93 -12.50 -5.15
CA ARG A 543 11.91 -11.47 -5.45
C ARG A 543 11.87 -11.13 -6.94
N ILE A 544 12.98 -11.29 -7.65
CA ILE A 544 13.08 -11.11 -9.10
C ILE A 544 12.66 -12.40 -9.81
N LEU A 545 13.21 -13.54 -9.39
CA LEU A 545 13.10 -14.81 -10.13
C LEU A 545 11.81 -15.58 -9.87
N ILE A 546 11.27 -15.52 -8.65
CA ILE A 546 10.12 -16.30 -8.17
C ILE A 546 9.28 -15.48 -7.19
N ASN A 547 8.92 -14.26 -7.60
CA ASN A 547 8.23 -13.27 -6.75
C ASN A 547 6.98 -13.86 -6.08
N SER A 548 6.19 -14.63 -6.83
CA SER A 548 4.97 -15.28 -6.34
C SER A 548 5.20 -16.21 -5.14
N GLN A 549 6.37 -16.86 -5.07
CA GLN A 549 6.75 -17.73 -3.95
C GLN A 549 7.39 -16.93 -2.81
N MET A 550 8.18 -15.89 -3.12
CA MET A 550 8.73 -15.02 -2.07
C MET A 550 7.63 -14.28 -1.30
N LYS A 551 6.53 -13.93 -1.95
CA LYS A 551 5.34 -13.35 -1.31
C LYS A 551 4.63 -14.29 -0.33
N LYS A 552 4.97 -15.58 -0.33
CA LYS A 552 4.47 -16.56 0.65
C LYS A 552 5.40 -16.70 1.85
N ILE A 553 6.57 -16.07 1.86
CA ILE A 553 7.47 -16.18 3.01
C ILE A 553 6.99 -15.24 4.10
N ILE A 554 6.77 -15.78 5.30
CA ILE A 554 6.36 -15.03 6.49
C ILE A 554 7.45 -14.06 6.97
N ASP A 555 7.04 -12.90 7.51
CA ASP A 555 7.94 -12.04 8.25
C ASP A 555 8.42 -12.73 9.54
N SER A 556 9.74 -12.80 9.72
CA SER A 556 10.37 -13.49 10.87
C SER A 556 9.87 -13.03 12.25
N ARG A 557 9.38 -11.80 12.38
CA ARG A 557 8.86 -11.24 13.64
C ARG A 557 7.48 -11.80 14.02
N PHE A 558 6.78 -12.40 13.06
CA PHE A 558 5.43 -12.97 13.20
C PHE A 558 5.43 -14.51 13.18
N ILE A 559 6.60 -15.12 13.32
CA ILE A 559 6.72 -16.58 13.53
C ILE A 559 6.38 -16.88 14.99
N PHE A 560 5.13 -17.22 15.24
CA PHE A 560 4.65 -17.77 16.51
C PHE A 560 4.72 -19.31 16.50
N ASP A 561 4.06 -19.99 17.46
CA ASP A 561 3.99 -21.46 17.53
C ASP A 561 2.96 -22.03 16.53
N PHE A 562 3.19 -21.75 15.24
CA PHE A 562 2.39 -22.26 14.13
C PHE A 562 3.07 -23.48 13.49
N ASP A 563 2.27 -24.44 13.05
CA ASP A 563 2.74 -25.55 12.22
C ASP A 563 2.77 -25.09 10.75
N LEU A 564 3.93 -24.63 10.30
CA LEU A 564 4.13 -24.10 8.95
C LEU A 564 5.13 -24.93 8.17
N ASP A 565 4.80 -25.12 6.88
CA ASP A 565 5.73 -25.73 5.94
C ASP A 565 6.96 -24.83 5.73
N LYS A 566 8.08 -25.48 5.50
CA LYS A 566 9.36 -24.83 5.30
C LYS A 566 9.64 -24.62 3.82
N PHE A 567 10.28 -23.51 3.50
CA PHE A 567 10.79 -23.21 2.16
C PHE A 567 12.32 -23.13 2.22
N ASN A 568 12.98 -24.18 1.74
CA ASN A 568 14.44 -24.33 1.82
C ASN A 568 15.15 -23.95 0.51
N ARG A 569 16.48 -24.12 0.45
CA ARG A 569 17.27 -23.77 -0.76
C ARG A 569 16.98 -24.70 -1.95
N ARG A 570 16.58 -25.94 -1.71
CA ARG A 570 16.17 -26.86 -2.78
C ARG A 570 14.85 -26.41 -3.39
N ASP A 571 13.88 -26.05 -2.56
CA ASP A 571 12.58 -25.50 -3.01
C ASP A 571 12.79 -24.24 -3.83
N PHE A 572 13.66 -23.33 -3.37
CA PHE A 572 14.08 -22.15 -4.13
C PHE A 572 14.56 -22.48 -5.54
N THR A 573 15.46 -23.46 -5.71
CA THR A 573 15.93 -23.86 -7.05
C THR A 573 14.89 -24.59 -7.88
N ASN A 574 14.00 -25.36 -7.25
CA ASN A 574 12.90 -26.05 -7.94
C ASN A 574 11.87 -25.05 -8.48
N GLU A 575 11.53 -24.02 -7.70
CA GLU A 575 10.60 -22.98 -8.14
C GLU A 575 11.19 -22.13 -9.27
N ILE A 576 12.48 -21.78 -9.22
CA ILE A 576 13.16 -21.11 -10.36
C ILE A 576 13.10 -21.99 -11.60
N LYS A 577 13.32 -23.30 -11.45
CA LYS A 577 13.20 -24.23 -12.57
C LYS A 577 11.78 -24.23 -13.15
N ASN A 578 10.75 -24.32 -12.30
CA ASN A 578 9.37 -24.29 -12.75
C ASN A 578 9.05 -22.99 -13.50
N GLU A 579 9.57 -21.85 -13.01
CA GLU A 579 9.38 -20.56 -13.67
C GLU A 579 10.10 -20.47 -15.01
N ILE A 580 11.34 -20.99 -15.11
CA ILE A 580 12.06 -21.13 -16.38
C ILE A 580 11.25 -21.96 -17.39
N ASP A 581 10.70 -23.10 -16.95
CA ASP A 581 9.90 -23.98 -17.80
C ASP A 581 8.60 -23.28 -18.26
N ASN A 582 8.02 -22.39 -17.45
CA ASN A 582 6.84 -21.59 -17.80
C ASN A 582 7.14 -20.45 -18.79
N LEU A 583 8.32 -19.82 -18.71
CA LEU A 583 8.68 -18.64 -19.50
C LEU A 583 9.20 -18.96 -20.92
N ASP A 584 9.35 -20.25 -21.25
CA ASP A 584 9.87 -20.78 -22.52
C ASP A 584 11.11 -20.03 -23.01
N LEU A 585 12.20 -20.17 -22.26
CA LEU A 585 13.45 -19.41 -22.49
C LEU A 585 14.37 -20.04 -23.54
N GLU A 586 13.93 -21.11 -24.24
CA GLU A 586 14.83 -21.90 -25.10
C GLU A 586 15.41 -21.11 -26.27
N ASP A 587 14.60 -20.24 -26.89
CA ASP A 587 14.97 -19.45 -28.07
C ASP A 587 15.33 -17.97 -27.76
N LYS A 588 15.27 -17.58 -26.47
CA LYS A 588 15.52 -16.20 -26.07
C LYS A 588 17.01 -15.84 -26.10
N VAL A 589 17.26 -14.55 -26.24
CA VAL A 589 18.59 -13.92 -26.25
C VAL A 589 18.65 -12.80 -25.23
N PHE A 590 19.85 -12.38 -24.84
CA PHE A 590 20.04 -11.27 -23.91
C PHE A 590 20.99 -10.23 -24.49
N PHE A 591 20.56 -8.98 -24.60
CA PHE A 591 21.43 -7.88 -24.98
C PHE A 591 21.63 -6.93 -23.82
N ASN A 592 22.86 -6.47 -23.67
CA ASN A 592 23.16 -5.40 -22.75
C ASN A 592 23.96 -4.30 -23.46
N SER A 593 24.21 -3.21 -22.73
CA SER A 593 24.97 -2.06 -23.25
C SER A 593 26.38 -2.38 -23.74
N ALA A 594 26.96 -3.55 -23.39
CA ALA A 594 28.27 -3.97 -23.87
C ALA A 594 28.25 -4.59 -25.29
N ILE A 595 27.08 -5.00 -25.79
CA ILE A 595 26.97 -5.62 -27.12
C ILE A 595 26.86 -4.56 -28.22
N ASN A 596 27.80 -4.58 -29.16
CA ASN A 596 27.77 -3.71 -30.34
C ASN A 596 26.83 -4.29 -31.41
N LEU A 597 25.61 -3.78 -31.49
CA LEU A 597 24.59 -4.24 -32.43
C LEU A 597 25.01 -4.18 -33.91
N ASN A 598 25.95 -3.31 -34.30
CA ASN A 598 26.44 -3.25 -35.68
C ASN A 598 27.11 -4.56 -36.13
N ASN A 599 27.66 -5.30 -35.17
CA ASN A 599 28.34 -6.57 -35.34
C ASN A 599 27.39 -7.78 -35.36
N THR A 600 26.07 -7.58 -35.33
CA THR A 600 25.06 -8.64 -35.36
C THR A 600 24.26 -8.66 -36.66
N HIS A 601 23.73 -9.83 -37.05
CA HIS A 601 22.82 -9.97 -38.17
C HIS A 601 21.47 -9.32 -37.84
N GLN A 602 21.23 -8.11 -38.35
CA GLN A 602 20.01 -7.33 -38.07
C GLN A 602 18.70 -8.10 -38.32
N ASN A 603 18.67 -8.95 -39.35
CA ASN A 603 17.48 -9.77 -39.63
C ASN A 603 17.23 -10.87 -38.58
N LEU A 604 18.29 -11.43 -37.99
CA LEU A 604 18.17 -12.42 -36.92
C LEU A 604 17.85 -11.73 -35.59
N PHE A 605 18.52 -10.60 -35.32
CA PHE A 605 18.26 -9.74 -34.18
C PHE A 605 16.79 -9.26 -34.13
N ASN A 606 16.25 -8.77 -35.25
CA ASN A 606 14.86 -8.31 -35.32
C ASN A 606 13.82 -9.43 -35.14
N ARG A 607 14.23 -10.70 -35.23
CA ARG A 607 13.37 -11.88 -35.06
C ARG A 607 13.58 -12.59 -33.73
N SER A 608 14.62 -12.22 -32.97
CA SER A 608 14.91 -12.83 -31.69
C SER A 608 14.12 -12.13 -30.57
N GLU A 609 13.58 -12.92 -29.65
CA GLU A 609 12.92 -12.40 -28.47
C GLU A 609 13.92 -12.21 -27.34
N GLU A 610 13.96 -11.00 -26.81
CA GLU A 610 14.85 -10.64 -25.71
C GLU A 610 14.26 -11.08 -24.37
N ILE A 611 15.10 -11.68 -23.51
CA ILE A 611 14.77 -11.93 -22.11
C ILE A 611 14.90 -10.64 -21.31
N ASP A 612 14.04 -10.49 -20.30
CA ASP A 612 14.15 -9.38 -19.34
C ASP A 612 15.54 -9.32 -18.70
N GLU A 613 16.13 -8.11 -18.70
CA GLU A 613 17.50 -7.87 -18.24
C GLU A 613 17.67 -8.19 -16.76
N GLU A 614 16.75 -7.70 -15.92
CA GLU A 614 16.81 -7.90 -14.48
C GLU A 614 16.69 -9.38 -14.13
N TYR A 615 15.79 -10.10 -14.81
CA TYR A 615 15.60 -11.54 -14.64
C TYR A 615 16.83 -12.35 -15.05
N TYR A 616 17.41 -12.10 -16.24
CA TYR A 616 18.56 -12.86 -16.72
C TYR A 616 19.82 -12.60 -15.90
N VAL A 617 20.06 -11.35 -15.50
CA VAL A 617 21.16 -11.00 -14.59
C VAL A 617 20.97 -11.69 -13.23
N ALA A 618 19.75 -11.76 -12.70
CA ALA A 618 19.46 -12.50 -11.47
C ALA A 618 19.74 -14.01 -11.62
N LEU A 619 19.44 -14.64 -12.77
CA LEU A 619 19.79 -16.04 -13.03
C LEU A 619 21.31 -16.27 -13.04
N ILE A 620 22.08 -15.35 -13.64
CA ILE A 620 23.55 -15.38 -13.62
C ILE A 620 24.05 -15.25 -12.17
N GLU A 621 23.50 -14.33 -11.40
CA GLU A 621 23.87 -14.10 -10.00
C GLU A 621 23.59 -15.32 -9.11
N VAL A 622 22.47 -16.03 -9.33
CA VAL A 622 22.21 -17.32 -8.66
C VAL A 622 23.23 -18.38 -9.06
N CYS A 623 23.68 -18.41 -10.32
CA CYS A 623 24.67 -19.37 -10.82
C CYS A 623 26.08 -19.19 -10.21
N LYS A 624 26.39 -18.00 -9.67
CA LYS A 624 27.67 -17.67 -9.01
C LYS A 624 27.84 -18.33 -7.64
N TYR A 625 26.76 -18.83 -7.02
CA TYR A 625 26.84 -19.51 -5.73
C TYR A 625 27.56 -20.86 -5.83
N THR A 626 28.50 -21.10 -4.92
CA THR A 626 29.26 -22.34 -4.83
C THR A 626 29.79 -22.56 -3.42
N SER A 627 30.01 -23.83 -3.04
CA SER A 627 30.68 -24.19 -1.78
C SER A 627 32.19 -24.01 -1.82
N ASN A 628 32.78 -23.76 -3.00
CA ASN A 628 34.21 -23.49 -3.15
C ASN A 628 34.45 -22.35 -4.17
N VAL A 629 34.73 -21.16 -3.65
CA VAL A 629 35.00 -19.95 -4.47
C VAL A 629 36.24 -20.06 -5.36
N ASN A 630 37.18 -20.95 -5.01
CA ASN A 630 38.37 -21.25 -5.81
C ASN A 630 38.14 -22.41 -6.79
N SER A 631 36.89 -22.86 -6.98
CA SER A 631 36.56 -23.95 -7.88
C SER A 631 36.98 -23.64 -9.31
N SER A 632 37.75 -24.57 -9.90
CA SER A 632 38.18 -24.55 -11.29
C SER A 632 37.30 -25.42 -12.20
N SER A 633 36.08 -25.76 -11.76
CA SER A 633 35.15 -26.58 -12.53
C SER A 633 34.73 -25.88 -13.82
N LYS A 634 34.51 -26.67 -14.88
CA LYS A 634 34.05 -26.15 -16.18
C LYS A 634 32.75 -25.33 -16.09
N PRO A 635 31.72 -25.73 -15.31
CA PRO A 635 30.51 -24.92 -15.16
C PRO A 635 30.79 -23.55 -14.55
N ASN A 636 31.62 -23.49 -13.50
CA ASN A 636 31.91 -22.22 -12.83
C ASN A 636 32.78 -21.31 -13.72
N LYS A 637 33.71 -21.89 -14.50
CA LYS A 637 34.46 -21.14 -15.52
C LYS A 637 33.53 -20.58 -16.60
N MET A 638 32.57 -21.37 -17.09
CA MET A 638 31.58 -20.89 -18.07
C MET A 638 30.80 -19.70 -17.54
N VAL A 639 30.29 -19.76 -16.30
CA VAL A 639 29.60 -18.61 -15.67
C VAL A 639 30.51 -17.38 -15.60
N LYS A 640 31.80 -17.54 -15.28
CA LYS A 640 32.76 -16.43 -15.28
C LYS A 640 32.96 -15.81 -16.66
N GLU A 641 33.11 -16.63 -17.70
CA GLU A 641 33.22 -16.13 -19.08
C GLU A 641 31.95 -15.40 -19.52
N ILE A 642 30.77 -15.89 -19.12
CA ILE A 642 29.49 -15.21 -19.35
C ILE A 642 29.47 -13.84 -18.65
N CYS A 643 29.88 -13.77 -17.38
CA CYS A 643 30.00 -12.48 -16.67
C CYS A 643 30.96 -11.53 -17.39
N ILE A 644 32.15 -12.00 -17.78
CA ILE A 644 33.15 -11.19 -18.48
C ILE A 644 32.61 -10.67 -19.81
N PHE A 645 31.92 -11.51 -20.58
CA PHE A 645 31.31 -11.12 -21.85
C PHE A 645 30.30 -9.98 -21.69
N TYR A 646 29.45 -10.06 -20.67
CA TYR A 646 28.45 -9.03 -20.37
C TYR A 646 29.02 -7.87 -19.52
N GLY A 647 30.30 -7.87 -19.14
CA GLY A 647 30.88 -6.83 -18.29
C GLY A 647 30.35 -6.83 -16.84
N LEU A 648 29.85 -7.98 -16.36
CA LEU A 648 29.37 -8.19 -15.00
C LEU A 648 30.51 -8.66 -14.07
N ASP A 649 30.29 -8.54 -12.75
CA ASP A 649 31.21 -9.11 -11.77
C ASP A 649 31.31 -10.64 -11.89
N SER A 650 32.54 -11.16 -11.93
CA SER A 650 32.85 -12.58 -12.13
C SER A 650 33.27 -13.31 -10.85
N GLU A 651 33.23 -12.65 -9.68
CA GLU A 651 33.55 -13.28 -8.40
C GLU A 651 32.49 -14.31 -7.99
N LEU A 652 32.92 -15.50 -7.55
CA LEU A 652 31.99 -16.53 -7.10
C LEU A 652 31.57 -16.27 -5.65
N LYS A 653 30.29 -16.51 -5.34
CA LYS A 653 29.73 -16.32 -3.99
C LYS A 653 29.81 -17.60 -3.18
N ASN A 654 30.36 -17.51 -1.96
CA ASN A 654 30.45 -18.67 -1.07
C ASN A 654 29.09 -18.98 -0.44
N ILE A 655 28.69 -20.25 -0.45
CA ILE A 655 27.55 -20.74 0.34
C ILE A 655 27.92 -22.07 1.02
N ASN A 656 27.65 -22.16 2.32
CA ASN A 656 27.98 -23.35 3.10
C ASN A 656 27.12 -24.54 2.64
N THR A 657 27.74 -25.70 2.48
CA THR A 657 27.03 -26.97 2.25
C THR A 657 26.29 -27.39 3.52
N LEU A 658 25.01 -27.74 3.39
CA LEU A 658 24.19 -28.29 4.47
C LEU A 658 24.40 -29.82 4.58
N ASP A 659 24.27 -30.35 5.80
CA ASP A 659 24.43 -31.79 6.09
C ASP A 659 23.39 -32.65 5.33
N VAL A 660 22.20 -32.10 5.09
CA VAL A 660 21.17 -32.74 4.28
C VAL A 660 21.42 -32.37 2.82
N GLU A 661 22.04 -33.27 2.05
CA GLU A 661 22.43 -33.00 0.66
C GLU A 661 21.26 -32.50 -0.21
N ASN A 662 20.07 -33.08 -0.02
CA ASN A 662 18.87 -32.74 -0.78
C ASN A 662 18.26 -31.36 -0.47
N GLU A 663 18.76 -30.65 0.54
CA GLU A 663 18.34 -29.28 0.89
C GLU A 663 19.28 -28.21 0.31
N ASN A 664 20.37 -28.61 -0.36
CA ASN A 664 21.30 -27.67 -0.99
C ASN A 664 20.78 -27.16 -2.35
N LEU A 665 21.35 -26.03 -2.82
CA LEU A 665 21.05 -25.46 -4.13
C LEU A 665 21.41 -26.44 -5.26
N ASP A 666 20.49 -26.66 -6.22
CA ASP A 666 20.78 -27.36 -7.47
C ASP A 666 20.71 -26.43 -8.66
N LEU A 667 21.90 -26.02 -9.10
CA LEU A 667 22.06 -25.02 -10.14
C LEU A 667 22.16 -25.62 -11.55
N ARG A 668 22.05 -26.94 -11.71
CA ARG A 668 22.35 -27.61 -12.99
C ARG A 668 21.46 -27.12 -14.13
N ILE A 669 20.15 -27.07 -13.90
CA ILE A 669 19.17 -26.66 -14.92
C ILE A 669 19.25 -25.16 -15.16
N ILE A 670 19.31 -24.36 -14.09
CA ILE A 670 19.46 -22.90 -14.15
C ILE A 670 20.70 -22.53 -15.00
N ARG A 671 21.85 -23.17 -14.74
CA ARG A 671 23.08 -22.98 -15.54
C ARG A 671 22.91 -23.38 -17.00
N LYS A 672 22.23 -24.51 -17.27
CA LYS A 672 21.94 -24.96 -18.64
C LYS A 672 21.15 -23.88 -19.40
N THR A 673 20.15 -23.28 -18.77
CA THR A 673 19.35 -22.18 -19.34
C THR A 673 20.17 -20.93 -19.56
N VAL A 674 20.97 -20.50 -18.57
CA VAL A 674 21.85 -19.33 -18.71
C VAL A 674 22.81 -19.50 -19.89
N ILE A 675 23.41 -20.67 -20.03
CA ILE A 675 24.33 -21.00 -21.14
C ILE A 675 23.58 -21.05 -22.47
N ARG A 676 22.35 -21.60 -22.53
CA ARG A 676 21.54 -21.62 -23.76
C ARG A 676 21.29 -20.20 -24.28
N VAL A 677 20.77 -19.30 -23.45
CA VAL A 677 20.51 -17.89 -23.82
C VAL A 677 21.80 -17.19 -24.27
N PHE A 678 22.92 -17.46 -23.58
CA PHE A 678 24.23 -16.95 -23.97
C PHE A 678 24.66 -17.45 -25.37
N PHE A 679 24.49 -18.75 -25.64
CA PHE A 679 24.82 -19.32 -26.95
C PHE A 679 23.91 -18.79 -28.07
N ASN A 680 22.62 -18.61 -27.80
CA ASN A 680 21.70 -18.00 -28.74
C ASN A 680 22.15 -16.57 -29.06
N THR A 681 22.54 -15.79 -28.04
CA THR A 681 23.06 -14.42 -28.20
C THR A 681 24.34 -14.40 -29.04
N ILE A 682 25.29 -15.29 -28.76
CA ILE A 682 26.52 -15.43 -29.55
C ILE A 682 26.20 -15.74 -31.02
N SER A 683 25.23 -16.62 -31.28
CA SER A 683 24.87 -17.06 -32.63
C SER A 683 24.34 -15.96 -33.56
N LEU A 684 24.01 -14.77 -33.02
CA LEU A 684 23.55 -13.62 -33.80
C LEU A 684 24.67 -12.78 -34.39
N HIS A 685 25.92 -13.00 -33.96
CA HIS A 685 27.06 -12.20 -34.41
C HIS A 685 27.48 -12.54 -35.85
N LYS A 686 27.90 -11.50 -36.58
CA LYS A 686 28.39 -11.58 -37.96
C LYS A 686 29.84 -12.05 -38.02
N GLU A 687 30.27 -12.36 -39.23
CA GLU A 687 31.58 -12.88 -39.61
C GLU A 687 32.73 -12.04 -39.04
N ASN A 688 32.64 -10.70 -39.14
CA ASN A 688 33.66 -9.79 -38.62
C ASN A 688 33.86 -9.93 -37.10
N TRP A 689 32.77 -10.08 -36.34
CA TRP A 689 32.85 -10.22 -34.89
C TRP A 689 33.45 -11.57 -34.51
N VAL A 690 33.03 -12.63 -35.18
CA VAL A 690 33.55 -13.98 -34.95
C VAL A 690 35.05 -14.01 -35.24
N GLN A 691 35.50 -13.36 -36.31
CA GLN A 691 36.91 -13.22 -36.65
C GLN A 691 37.72 -12.50 -35.55
N GLU A 692 37.19 -11.41 -34.99
CA GLU A 692 37.83 -10.67 -33.89
C GLU A 692 37.79 -11.43 -32.55
N ASN A 693 36.83 -12.34 -32.35
CA ASN A 693 36.55 -13.01 -31.07
C ASN A 693 36.78 -14.53 -31.10
N LEU A 694 37.61 -15.05 -32.03
CA LEU A 694 37.94 -16.48 -32.10
C LEU A 694 38.49 -17.05 -30.79
N ASN A 695 39.24 -16.27 -30.02
CA ASN A 695 39.75 -16.72 -28.72
C ASN A 695 38.61 -17.02 -27.74
N LEU A 696 37.61 -16.13 -27.65
CA LEU A 696 36.42 -16.35 -26.82
C LEU A 696 35.65 -17.60 -27.26
N VAL A 697 35.42 -17.75 -28.58
CA VAL A 697 34.77 -18.93 -29.15
C VAL A 697 35.55 -20.20 -28.81
N GLY A 698 36.89 -20.15 -28.88
CA GLY A 698 37.77 -21.24 -28.47
C GLY A 698 37.68 -21.57 -26.98
N VAL A 699 37.63 -20.56 -26.11
CA VAL A 699 37.43 -20.75 -24.66
C VAL A 699 36.08 -21.43 -24.40
N ILE A 700 35.00 -20.96 -25.02
CA ILE A 700 33.66 -21.53 -24.89
C ILE A 700 33.66 -23.01 -25.28
N LEU A 701 34.20 -23.35 -26.44
CA LEU A 701 34.24 -24.74 -26.93
C LEU A 701 35.13 -25.65 -26.07
N ASN A 702 36.22 -25.14 -25.49
CA ASN A 702 37.07 -25.88 -24.55
C ASN A 702 36.39 -26.14 -23.19
N LEU A 703 35.39 -25.34 -22.83
CA LEU A 703 34.58 -25.52 -21.63
C LEU A 703 33.45 -26.56 -21.81
N TRP A 704 33.45 -27.29 -22.93
CA TRP A 704 32.52 -28.41 -23.16
C TRP A 704 32.55 -29.45 -22.03
N GLU A 705 31.37 -29.92 -21.62
CA GLU A 705 31.19 -31.03 -20.69
C GLU A 705 29.87 -31.77 -20.97
N ASP A 706 29.79 -33.03 -20.52
CA ASP A 706 28.68 -33.93 -20.83
C ASP A 706 27.30 -33.40 -20.44
N SER A 707 27.18 -32.66 -19.32
CA SER A 707 25.90 -32.10 -18.87
C SER A 707 25.30 -31.05 -19.81
N TYR A 708 26.11 -30.49 -20.70
CA TYR A 708 25.69 -29.48 -21.69
C TYR A 708 25.73 -29.99 -23.12
N LYS A 709 25.95 -31.30 -23.34
CA LYS A 709 26.11 -31.91 -24.67
C LYS A 709 25.04 -31.51 -25.69
N GLU A 710 23.78 -31.47 -25.29
CA GLU A 710 22.66 -31.03 -26.14
C GLU A 710 22.85 -29.58 -26.60
N LEU A 711 23.23 -28.68 -25.68
CA LEU A 711 23.44 -27.26 -26.00
C LEU A 711 24.50 -27.09 -27.10
N TYR A 712 25.62 -27.78 -26.95
CA TYR A 712 26.73 -27.75 -27.89
C TYR A 712 26.46 -28.47 -29.22
N ASN A 713 25.38 -29.24 -29.34
CA ASN A 713 24.98 -29.83 -30.62
C ASN A 713 23.94 -28.94 -31.33
N ASP A 714 23.00 -28.38 -30.57
CA ASP A 714 21.85 -27.67 -31.12
C ASP A 714 22.15 -26.20 -31.46
N CYS A 715 23.03 -25.54 -30.70
CA CYS A 715 23.36 -24.13 -30.90
C CYS A 715 24.38 -23.92 -32.03
N LYS A 716 24.26 -22.77 -32.70
CA LYS A 716 25.22 -22.30 -33.70
C LYS A 716 26.38 -21.55 -33.02
N ILE A 717 27.42 -22.29 -32.63
CA ILE A 717 28.58 -21.76 -31.90
C ILE A 717 29.93 -22.18 -32.49
N TYR A 718 29.93 -23.00 -33.55
CA TYR A 718 31.17 -23.46 -34.18
C TYR A 718 31.49 -22.60 -35.41
N PRO A 719 32.68 -22.00 -35.50
CA PRO A 719 33.00 -21.11 -36.60
C PRO A 719 33.40 -21.90 -37.85
N ASN A 720 32.74 -21.64 -38.97
CA ASN A 720 33.16 -22.14 -40.28
C ASN A 720 34.32 -21.28 -40.86
N GLN A 721 34.87 -21.66 -42.00
CA GLN A 721 36.01 -20.95 -42.61
C GLN A 721 35.65 -19.57 -43.18
N LEU A 722 34.37 -19.24 -43.28
CA LEU A 722 33.86 -17.89 -43.59
C LEU A 722 33.61 -17.06 -42.32
N PHE A 723 33.97 -17.57 -41.14
CA PHE A 723 33.70 -16.99 -39.82
C PHE A 723 32.21 -16.91 -39.45
N GLU A 724 31.36 -17.71 -40.08
CA GLU A 724 29.95 -17.83 -39.67
C GLU A 724 29.80 -18.91 -38.59
N LEU A 725 28.99 -18.64 -37.56
CA LEU A 725 28.69 -19.63 -36.53
C LEU A 725 27.63 -20.62 -37.01
N CYS A 726 27.99 -21.89 -36.93
CA CYS A 726 27.22 -23.03 -37.43
C CYS A 726 27.00 -24.07 -36.33
N LYS A 727 26.06 -24.98 -36.58
CA LYS A 727 25.88 -26.16 -35.72
C LYS A 727 27.03 -27.14 -35.94
N ALA A 728 27.36 -27.93 -34.93
CA ALA A 728 28.37 -28.98 -35.07
C ALA A 728 28.05 -29.97 -36.22
N GLU A 729 26.76 -30.28 -36.42
CA GLU A 729 26.33 -31.25 -37.41
C GLU A 729 26.49 -30.80 -38.87
N SER A 730 26.53 -29.49 -39.12
CA SER A 730 26.65 -28.91 -40.47
C SER A 730 28.09 -28.73 -40.93
N LEU A 731 29.06 -28.95 -40.04
CA LEU A 731 30.48 -28.75 -40.30
C LEU A 731 31.24 -30.07 -40.38
N LYS A 732 32.32 -30.04 -41.14
CA LYS A 732 33.32 -31.12 -41.26
C LYS A 732 34.71 -30.57 -40.99
N ARG A 733 35.62 -31.45 -40.58
CA ARG A 733 37.01 -31.10 -40.29
C ARG A 733 37.80 -30.92 -41.59
N ASP A 734 38.63 -29.88 -41.68
CA ASP A 734 39.52 -29.64 -42.83
C ASP A 734 40.82 -30.43 -42.63
N GLU A 735 41.05 -31.44 -43.48
CA GLU A 735 42.29 -32.24 -43.54
C GLU A 735 43.20 -31.72 -44.66
N ASP A 736 43.75 -30.51 -44.43
CA ASP A 736 44.73 -29.86 -45.31
C ASP A 736 44.31 -29.79 -46.78
N ILE A 737 43.09 -29.28 -47.01
CA ILE A 737 42.58 -29.07 -48.36
C ILE A 737 43.36 -27.94 -49.04
N LEU A 738 43.84 -28.18 -50.26
CA LEU A 738 44.49 -27.17 -51.09
C LEU A 738 43.48 -26.09 -51.51
N GLU A 739 43.83 -24.82 -51.34
CA GLU A 739 42.92 -23.67 -51.55
C GLU A 739 42.33 -23.62 -52.96
N ASN A 740 43.13 -23.93 -53.97
CA ASN A 740 42.66 -23.95 -55.35
C ASN A 740 41.67 -25.10 -55.63
N ILE A 741 41.76 -26.23 -54.90
CA ILE A 741 40.77 -27.32 -54.99
C ILE A 741 39.43 -26.86 -54.41
N LYS A 742 39.43 -26.07 -53.35
CA LYS A 742 38.21 -25.42 -52.83
C LYS A 742 37.60 -24.49 -53.87
N THR A 743 38.42 -23.64 -54.49
CA THR A 743 37.99 -22.75 -55.57
C THR A 743 37.35 -23.52 -56.73
N TYR A 744 37.97 -24.62 -57.19
CA TYR A 744 37.42 -25.44 -58.28
C TYR A 744 36.12 -26.15 -57.90
N TYR A 745 36.03 -26.64 -56.67
CA TYR A 745 34.79 -27.23 -56.16
C TYR A 745 33.66 -26.19 -56.14
N ASN A 746 33.95 -24.98 -55.68
CA ASN A 746 32.97 -23.91 -55.60
C ASN A 746 32.50 -23.47 -57.00
N GLU A 747 33.41 -23.34 -57.96
CA GLU A 747 33.09 -22.99 -59.35
C GLU A 747 32.17 -24.03 -60.04
N ILE A 748 32.38 -25.34 -59.80
CA ILE A 748 31.57 -26.38 -60.46
C ILE A 748 30.21 -26.63 -59.81
N THR A 749 30.15 -26.54 -58.48
CA THR A 749 28.94 -26.82 -57.71
C THR A 749 28.08 -25.59 -57.50
N ASN A 750 28.65 -24.39 -57.71
CA ASN A 750 28.08 -23.12 -57.30
C ASN A 750 27.76 -23.05 -55.79
N GLU A 751 28.47 -23.84 -54.98
CA GLU A 751 28.44 -23.83 -53.51
C GLU A 751 29.73 -23.24 -52.93
N GLN A 752 29.77 -22.93 -51.63
CA GLN A 752 31.02 -22.58 -50.93
C GLN A 752 31.38 -23.67 -49.92
N ILE A 753 32.46 -24.41 -50.17
CA ILE A 753 32.91 -25.50 -49.30
C ILE A 753 33.40 -24.98 -47.95
N GLU A 754 33.93 -23.76 -47.91
CA GLU A 754 34.37 -23.03 -46.73
C GLU A 754 33.22 -22.85 -45.71
N ALA A 755 31.98 -22.77 -46.20
CA ALA A 755 30.79 -22.69 -45.35
C ALA A 755 30.49 -24.02 -44.61
N LYS A 756 30.98 -25.15 -45.16
CA LYS A 756 30.77 -26.52 -44.64
C LYS A 756 31.98 -27.05 -43.86
N LEU A 757 33.07 -26.29 -43.78
CA LEU A 757 34.31 -26.67 -43.08
C LEU A 757 34.48 -25.81 -41.84
N ILE A 758 34.90 -26.44 -40.73
CA ILE A 758 35.31 -25.70 -39.54
C ILE A 758 36.66 -25.00 -39.77
N ILE A 759 36.91 -23.89 -39.07
CA ILE A 759 38.25 -23.29 -39.01
C ILE A 759 39.25 -24.34 -38.51
N LYS A 760 40.41 -24.45 -39.18
CA LYS A 760 41.40 -25.51 -38.95
C LYS A 760 41.82 -25.65 -37.48
N ASP A 761 42.05 -24.53 -36.77
CA ASP A 761 42.44 -24.52 -35.36
C ASP A 761 41.38 -25.11 -34.41
N PHE A 762 40.14 -25.25 -34.88
CA PHE A 762 39.01 -25.77 -34.14
C PHE A 762 38.67 -27.23 -34.50
N ASN A 763 39.43 -27.87 -35.40
CA ASN A 763 39.19 -29.26 -35.84
C ASN A 763 39.01 -30.22 -34.65
N ASP A 764 39.86 -30.12 -33.64
CA ASP A 764 39.85 -31.01 -32.46
C ASP A 764 38.67 -30.75 -31.50
N LEU A 765 38.00 -29.60 -31.65
CA LEU A 765 36.86 -29.20 -30.83
C LEU A 765 35.51 -29.61 -31.44
N LEU A 766 35.48 -30.08 -32.69
CA LEU A 766 34.26 -30.57 -33.33
C LEU A 766 33.94 -32.00 -32.85
N PRO A 767 32.72 -32.30 -32.36
CA PRO A 767 32.39 -33.64 -31.84
C PRO A 767 32.48 -34.79 -32.87
N LYS A 768 32.27 -34.51 -34.16
CA LYS A 768 32.34 -35.50 -35.25
C LYS A 768 33.73 -35.56 -35.87
N GLU A 769 34.22 -36.77 -36.11
CA GLU A 769 35.49 -37.06 -36.81
C GLU A 769 35.29 -37.25 -38.32
N GLU A 770 34.47 -36.40 -38.96
CA GLU A 770 34.29 -36.41 -40.41
C GLU A 770 35.24 -35.41 -41.07
N PHE A 771 36.26 -35.92 -41.76
CA PHE A 771 37.24 -35.11 -42.47
C PHE A 771 36.90 -34.99 -43.96
N ILE A 772 37.14 -33.81 -44.52
CA ILE A 772 37.23 -33.60 -45.96
C ILE A 772 38.69 -33.28 -46.28
N ASN A 773 39.23 -33.96 -47.29
CA ASN A 773 40.54 -33.69 -47.86
C ASN A 773 40.44 -33.32 -49.34
N SER A 774 41.58 -32.88 -49.90
CA SER A 774 41.69 -32.52 -51.31
C SER A 774 41.23 -33.64 -52.26
N GLN A 775 41.47 -34.91 -51.92
CA GLN A 775 41.10 -36.05 -52.77
C GLN A 775 39.58 -36.23 -52.86
N TYR A 776 38.87 -36.08 -51.73
CA TYR A 776 37.41 -36.16 -51.70
C TYR A 776 36.77 -35.11 -52.62
N LEU A 777 37.21 -33.85 -52.54
CA LEU A 777 36.69 -32.77 -53.40
C LEU A 777 37.07 -32.98 -54.87
N ALA A 778 38.31 -33.37 -55.16
CA ALA A 778 38.75 -33.64 -56.53
C ALA A 778 37.97 -34.79 -57.19
N ASN A 779 37.60 -35.83 -56.43
CA ASN A 779 36.73 -36.90 -56.92
C ASN A 779 35.32 -36.38 -57.24
N LYS A 780 34.73 -35.54 -56.37
CA LYS A 780 33.42 -34.93 -56.61
C LYS A 780 33.40 -34.01 -57.83
N ILE A 781 34.45 -33.21 -58.00
CA ILE A 781 34.63 -32.37 -59.20
C ILE A 781 34.68 -33.26 -60.45
N GLN A 782 35.43 -34.37 -60.43
CA GLN A 782 35.50 -35.28 -61.58
C GLN A 782 34.17 -35.97 -61.88
N GLU A 783 33.44 -36.44 -60.85
CA GLU A 783 32.10 -37.04 -61.04
C GLU A 783 31.18 -36.07 -61.80
N LEU A 784 31.16 -34.79 -61.40
CA LEU A 784 30.34 -33.77 -62.05
C LEU A 784 30.82 -33.44 -63.46
N ILE A 785 32.13 -33.32 -63.66
CA ILE A 785 32.72 -33.14 -64.99
C ILE A 785 32.31 -34.27 -65.93
N PHE A 786 32.29 -35.53 -65.45
CA PHE A 786 32.05 -36.72 -66.28
C PHE A 786 30.59 -37.20 -66.31
N ASN A 787 29.65 -36.49 -65.67
CA ASN A 787 28.22 -36.80 -65.74
C ASN A 787 27.59 -36.39 -67.08
N ASP A 788 28.15 -35.36 -67.74
CA ASP A 788 27.67 -34.86 -69.02
C ASP A 788 28.40 -35.53 -70.21
N ASP A 789 27.75 -35.55 -71.38
CA ASP A 789 28.30 -36.20 -72.58
C ASP A 789 29.47 -35.38 -73.17
N PHE A 790 30.61 -36.04 -73.42
CA PHE A 790 31.84 -35.44 -73.96
C PHE A 790 31.87 -35.38 -75.50
N THR A 791 30.77 -35.75 -76.16
CA THR A 791 30.67 -35.76 -77.62
C THR A 791 30.55 -34.36 -78.24
N ASP A 792 30.04 -33.36 -77.51
CA ASP A 792 30.01 -31.93 -77.91
C ASP A 792 30.67 -31.04 -76.84
N TYR A 793 32.00 -30.94 -76.91
CA TYR A 793 32.80 -30.24 -75.91
C TYR A 793 32.59 -28.71 -75.90
N GLU A 794 32.21 -28.07 -77.02
CA GLU A 794 31.99 -26.61 -77.07
C GLU A 794 30.88 -26.15 -76.15
N ASN A 795 29.82 -26.96 -76.06
CA ASN A 795 28.67 -26.70 -75.22
C ASN A 795 28.76 -27.39 -73.84
N HIS A 796 29.93 -27.95 -73.48
CA HIS A 796 30.09 -28.62 -72.20
C HIS A 796 29.92 -27.60 -71.04
N PRO A 797 28.99 -27.81 -70.10
CA PRO A 797 28.65 -26.83 -69.07
C PRO A 797 29.84 -26.36 -68.23
N HIS A 798 30.83 -27.23 -68.04
CA HIS A 798 32.01 -26.98 -67.21
C HIS A 798 33.34 -26.81 -67.99
N LYS A 799 33.28 -26.44 -69.28
CA LYS A 799 34.43 -26.25 -70.18
C LYS A 799 35.57 -25.41 -69.60
N GLU A 800 35.25 -24.24 -69.03
CA GLU A 800 36.25 -23.31 -68.49
C GLU A 800 37.03 -23.90 -67.31
N LEU A 801 36.36 -24.64 -66.42
CA LEU A 801 37.00 -25.27 -65.28
C LEU A 801 37.91 -26.44 -65.69
N ILE A 802 37.49 -27.24 -66.67
CA ILE A 802 38.32 -28.30 -67.27
C ILE A 802 39.61 -27.68 -67.83
N LEU A 803 39.51 -26.54 -68.52
CA LEU A 803 40.65 -25.80 -69.06
C LEU A 803 41.57 -25.19 -67.97
N LYS A 804 41.04 -24.86 -66.79
CA LYS A 804 41.85 -24.43 -65.62
C LYS A 804 42.62 -25.59 -64.98
N ILE A 805 42.01 -26.79 -64.90
CA ILE A 805 42.62 -27.95 -64.23
C ILE A 805 43.63 -28.69 -65.12
N ILE A 806 43.40 -28.80 -66.44
CA ILE A 806 44.27 -29.55 -67.38
C ILE A 806 45.76 -29.12 -67.35
N PRO A 807 46.13 -27.82 -67.31
CA PRO A 807 47.51 -27.37 -67.21
C PRO A 807 48.20 -27.81 -65.90
N LEU A 808 47.43 -27.94 -64.81
CA LEU A 808 47.93 -28.31 -63.48
C LEU A 808 48.25 -29.81 -63.37
N LEU A 809 47.69 -30.65 -64.24
CA LEU A 809 48.02 -32.08 -64.35
C LEU A 809 49.47 -32.35 -64.78
N ASN A 810 50.29 -31.34 -65.00
CA ASN A 810 51.73 -31.50 -65.18
C ASN A 810 52.47 -31.73 -63.84
N ASP A 811 51.84 -31.40 -62.70
CA ASP A 811 52.33 -31.65 -61.35
C ASP A 811 51.74 -32.97 -60.80
N LYS A 812 52.60 -33.78 -60.14
CA LYS A 812 52.26 -35.08 -59.57
C LYS A 812 51.14 -35.02 -58.53
N VAL A 813 51.03 -33.92 -57.78
CA VAL A 813 49.98 -33.77 -56.75
C VAL A 813 48.59 -33.74 -57.42
N TYR A 814 48.43 -32.96 -58.49
CA TYR A 814 47.15 -32.87 -59.22
C TYR A 814 46.87 -34.10 -60.06
N GLN A 815 47.89 -34.82 -60.55
CA GLN A 815 47.71 -36.13 -61.20
C GLN A 815 47.06 -37.15 -60.25
N ILE A 816 47.50 -37.18 -58.98
CA ILE A 816 46.95 -38.07 -57.96
C ILE A 816 45.53 -37.65 -57.57
N LEU A 817 45.26 -36.34 -57.48
CA LEU A 817 43.94 -35.81 -57.15
C LEU A 817 42.92 -36.01 -58.29
N PHE A 818 43.32 -35.77 -59.54
CA PHE A 818 42.46 -35.81 -60.73
C PHE A 818 42.77 -36.98 -61.69
N GLN A 819 42.84 -38.22 -61.18
CA GLN A 819 43.26 -39.42 -61.94
C GLN A 819 42.43 -39.69 -63.21
N THR A 820 41.12 -39.48 -63.15
CA THR A 820 40.20 -39.71 -64.28
C THR A 820 40.36 -38.61 -65.33
N LEU A 821 40.56 -37.36 -64.90
CA LEU A 821 40.83 -36.24 -65.81
C LEU A 821 42.20 -36.40 -66.50
N ASP A 822 43.22 -36.86 -65.76
CA ASP A 822 44.58 -37.11 -66.28
C ASP A 822 44.61 -38.25 -67.29
N SER A 823 43.99 -39.38 -66.99
CA SER A 823 43.93 -40.53 -67.92
C SER A 823 43.18 -40.21 -69.23
N LYS A 824 42.23 -39.27 -69.22
CA LYS A 824 41.48 -38.80 -70.40
C LYS A 824 41.99 -37.46 -70.98
N LYS A 825 43.05 -36.88 -70.41
CA LYS A 825 43.60 -35.56 -70.80
C LYS A 825 43.87 -35.46 -72.30
N ALA A 826 44.46 -36.51 -72.89
CA ALA A 826 44.79 -36.54 -74.32
C ALA A 826 43.54 -36.51 -75.22
N SER A 827 42.46 -37.21 -74.86
CA SER A 827 41.23 -37.21 -75.67
C SER A 827 40.45 -35.89 -75.53
N ILE A 828 40.43 -35.32 -74.32
CA ILE A 828 39.79 -34.02 -74.06
C ILE A 828 40.51 -32.89 -74.82
N MET A 829 41.85 -32.89 -74.84
CA MET A 829 42.66 -31.87 -75.55
C MET A 829 42.47 -31.90 -77.07
N ILE A 830 42.17 -33.07 -77.66
CA ILE A 830 41.89 -33.21 -79.10
C ILE A 830 40.47 -32.74 -79.45
N ASN A 831 39.48 -33.01 -78.60
CA ASN A 831 38.10 -32.57 -78.80
C ASN A 831 37.87 -31.08 -78.48
N LEU A 832 38.79 -30.46 -77.73
CA LEU A 832 38.81 -29.05 -77.31
C LEU A 832 38.99 -28.03 -78.45
N ILE A 833 39.36 -28.48 -79.65
CA ILE A 833 39.64 -27.61 -80.80
C ILE A 833 38.47 -27.68 -81.79
N THR A 834 37.61 -26.67 -81.72
CA THR A 834 36.33 -26.57 -82.45
C THR A 834 36.28 -25.44 -83.47
N ASN A 835 37.21 -24.49 -83.42
CA ASN A 835 37.39 -23.48 -84.47
C ASN A 835 38.35 -24.05 -85.53
N GLU A 836 37.90 -24.20 -86.78
CA GLU A 836 38.75 -24.67 -87.89
C GLU A 836 39.99 -23.79 -88.09
N GLU A 837 39.91 -22.46 -87.88
CA GLU A 837 41.07 -21.56 -87.96
C GLU A 837 42.09 -21.85 -86.85
N LYS A 838 41.67 -22.07 -85.59
CA LYS A 838 42.61 -22.45 -84.51
C LYS A 838 43.19 -23.84 -84.71
N LYS A 839 42.43 -24.75 -85.32
CA LYS A 839 42.89 -26.08 -85.72
C LYS A 839 43.96 -25.94 -86.79
N GLU A 840 43.74 -25.10 -87.80
CA GLU A 840 44.73 -24.75 -88.82
C GLU A 840 45.95 -24.05 -88.23
N ASP A 841 45.81 -23.11 -87.30
CA ASP A 841 46.94 -22.41 -86.67
C ASP A 841 47.79 -23.33 -85.80
N ILE A 842 47.16 -24.19 -84.99
CA ILE A 842 47.88 -25.22 -84.21
C ILE A 842 48.50 -26.24 -85.16
N PHE A 843 47.80 -26.67 -86.21
CA PHE A 843 48.42 -27.51 -87.24
C PHE A 843 49.57 -26.77 -87.91
N SER A 844 49.47 -25.47 -88.19
CA SER A 844 50.50 -24.65 -88.81
C SER A 844 51.74 -24.55 -87.92
N ILE A 845 51.56 -24.32 -86.62
CA ILE A 845 52.63 -24.27 -85.62
C ILE A 845 53.29 -25.64 -85.45
N VAL A 846 52.51 -26.71 -85.35
CA VAL A 846 53.02 -28.09 -85.19
C VAL A 846 53.62 -28.62 -86.51
N SER A 847 53.23 -28.06 -87.65
CA SER A 847 53.79 -28.34 -88.98
C SER A 847 55.03 -27.51 -89.32
N LEU A 848 55.44 -26.56 -88.47
CA LEU A 848 56.72 -25.87 -88.63
C LEU A 848 57.88 -26.86 -88.54
N HIS A 849 58.99 -26.57 -89.23
CA HIS A 849 60.22 -27.35 -89.06
C HIS A 849 60.72 -27.29 -87.60
N GLU A 850 61.34 -28.40 -87.15
CA GLU A 850 61.71 -28.67 -85.75
C GLU A 850 62.55 -27.54 -85.10
N ASP A 851 63.36 -26.84 -85.87
CA ASP A 851 64.21 -25.72 -85.44
C ASP A 851 63.41 -24.44 -85.12
N LYS A 852 62.35 -24.14 -85.88
CA LYS A 852 61.43 -23.03 -85.60
C LYS A 852 60.51 -23.33 -84.42
N LEU A 853 59.99 -24.56 -84.34
CA LEU A 853 59.23 -25.04 -83.17
C LEU A 853 60.04 -24.97 -81.88
N LYS A 854 61.32 -25.37 -81.93
CA LYS A 854 62.25 -25.22 -80.78
C LYS A 854 62.50 -23.76 -80.40
N LYS A 855 62.53 -22.82 -81.36
CA LYS A 855 62.66 -21.38 -81.07
C LYS A 855 61.40 -20.81 -80.43
N ILE A 856 60.22 -21.13 -80.95
CA ILE A 856 58.93 -20.73 -80.36
C ILE A 856 58.79 -21.34 -78.96
N GLY A 857 59.09 -22.64 -78.81
CA GLY A 857 59.11 -23.30 -77.50
C GLY A 857 60.15 -22.73 -76.53
N LYS A 858 61.29 -22.20 -77.01
CA LYS A 858 62.24 -21.45 -76.17
C LYS A 858 61.74 -20.05 -75.81
N LEU A 859 60.99 -19.39 -76.70
CA LEU A 859 60.42 -18.07 -76.45
C LEU A 859 59.33 -18.16 -75.38
N ILE A 860 58.41 -19.12 -75.51
CA ILE A 860 57.32 -19.39 -74.55
C ILE A 860 57.86 -19.76 -73.16
N LYS A 861 59.04 -20.40 -73.09
CA LYS A 861 59.70 -20.78 -71.83
C LYS A 861 60.48 -19.65 -71.14
N LYS A 862 60.50 -18.44 -71.69
CA LYS A 862 61.10 -17.29 -71.00
C LYS A 862 60.09 -16.70 -70.02
N ASP A 863 60.53 -16.43 -68.80
CA ASP A 863 59.67 -15.90 -67.72
C ASP A 863 59.03 -14.54 -68.08
N ASN A 864 59.62 -13.80 -69.03
CA ASN A 864 59.13 -12.53 -69.54
C ASN A 864 58.49 -12.62 -70.93
N PHE A 865 58.04 -13.80 -71.37
CA PHE A 865 57.38 -14.01 -72.67
C PHE A 865 56.17 -13.08 -72.86
N GLU A 866 55.29 -13.02 -71.86
CA GLU A 866 54.16 -12.10 -71.81
C GLU A 866 54.60 -10.63 -71.87
N GLN A 867 55.66 -10.23 -71.17
CA GLN A 867 56.17 -8.86 -71.24
C GLN A 867 56.75 -8.53 -72.62
N ILE A 868 57.41 -9.48 -73.29
CA ILE A 868 57.95 -9.29 -74.65
C ILE A 868 56.81 -9.15 -75.66
N LEU A 869 55.75 -9.96 -75.53
CA LEU A 869 54.57 -9.88 -76.40
C LEU A 869 53.81 -8.57 -76.15
N ASN A 870 53.57 -8.23 -74.87
CA ASN A 870 52.87 -7.01 -74.48
C ASN A 870 53.66 -5.74 -74.84
N ILE A 871 54.99 -5.72 -74.79
CA ILE A 871 55.80 -4.57 -75.28
C ILE A 871 55.68 -4.43 -76.81
N ALA A 872 55.67 -5.55 -77.54
CA ALA A 872 55.52 -5.54 -78.99
C ALA A 872 54.10 -5.14 -79.43
N GLU A 873 53.06 -5.57 -78.70
CA GLU A 873 51.66 -5.19 -78.94
C GLU A 873 51.36 -3.76 -78.47
N SER A 874 51.86 -3.33 -77.30
CA SER A 874 51.64 -1.97 -76.79
C SER A 874 52.29 -0.90 -77.66
N LEU A 875 53.50 -1.13 -78.17
CA LEU A 875 54.15 -0.22 -79.13
C LEU A 875 53.39 -0.13 -80.46
N ALA A 876 52.70 -1.20 -80.88
CA ALA A 876 51.88 -1.20 -82.09
C ALA A 876 50.47 -0.59 -81.87
N ILE A 877 49.92 -0.70 -80.66
CA ILE A 877 48.58 -0.21 -80.29
C ILE A 877 48.60 1.27 -79.85
N GLU A 878 49.64 1.76 -79.17
CA GLU A 878 49.77 3.18 -78.79
C GLU A 878 49.90 4.11 -80.00
N GLU A 879 50.60 3.67 -81.05
CA GLU A 879 50.78 4.44 -82.29
C GLU A 879 49.47 4.54 -83.11
N GLN A 880 48.56 3.57 -82.95
CA GLN A 880 47.28 3.49 -83.66
C GLN A 880 46.13 4.21 -82.93
N ASN A 881 46.11 4.19 -81.59
CA ASN A 881 45.02 4.76 -80.78
C ASN A 881 45.11 6.28 -80.53
N GLN A 882 46.30 6.90 -80.60
CA GLN A 882 46.44 8.36 -80.45
C GLN A 882 45.95 9.15 -81.67
N LYS A 883 46.00 8.58 -82.88
CA LYS A 883 45.58 9.25 -84.13
C LYS A 883 44.06 9.27 -84.36
N ALA A 884 43.31 8.28 -83.87
CA ALA A 884 41.88 8.16 -84.17
C ALA A 884 40.94 8.92 -83.19
N ASN A 885 41.38 9.23 -81.97
CA ASN A 885 40.51 9.78 -80.92
C ASN A 885 40.52 11.34 -80.82
N PHE A 886 41.49 12.00 -81.45
CA PHE A 886 41.62 13.48 -81.46
C PHE A 886 40.77 14.14 -82.55
N GLU A 887 40.79 13.61 -83.78
CA GLU A 887 40.05 14.17 -84.92
C GLU A 887 38.51 14.12 -84.72
N HIS A 888 38.03 13.13 -83.96
CA HIS A 888 36.60 12.94 -83.72
C HIS A 888 36.03 13.93 -82.69
N LYS A 889 36.78 14.30 -81.65
CA LYS A 889 36.33 15.23 -80.59
C LYS A 889 36.36 16.70 -81.03
N TYR A 890 37.30 17.06 -81.90
CA TYR A 890 37.45 18.43 -82.40
C TYR A 890 36.27 18.88 -83.27
N LYS A 891 35.80 18.04 -84.20
CA LYS A 891 34.67 18.36 -85.10
C LYS A 891 33.37 18.67 -84.37
N ILE A 892 33.13 18.02 -83.24
CA ILE A 892 31.85 18.12 -82.52
C ILE A 892 31.82 19.38 -81.63
N GLY A 893 32.96 19.76 -81.03
CA GLY A 893 33.06 20.99 -80.22
C GLY A 893 32.74 22.25 -81.04
N THR A 894 33.36 22.39 -82.20
CA THR A 894 33.16 23.53 -83.12
C THR A 894 31.70 23.65 -83.60
N TYR A 895 31.02 22.51 -83.81
CA TYR A 895 29.62 22.51 -84.23
C TYR A 895 28.67 23.12 -83.17
N ILE A 896 28.91 22.83 -81.89
CA ILE A 896 28.08 23.35 -80.78
C ILE A 896 28.31 24.86 -80.58
N GLU A 897 29.56 25.30 -80.69
CA GLU A 897 29.93 26.72 -80.61
C GLU A 897 29.21 27.55 -81.68
N ASP A 898 29.19 27.06 -82.93
CA ASP A 898 28.54 27.73 -84.06
C ASP A 898 27.03 27.92 -83.85
N LYS A 899 26.35 26.94 -83.26
CA LYS A 899 24.91 26.97 -83.01
C LYS A 899 24.54 27.97 -81.92
N ILE A 900 25.32 28.05 -80.84
CA ILE A 900 25.12 29.03 -79.77
C ILE A 900 25.35 30.47 -80.28
N ARG A 901 26.35 30.66 -81.14
CA ARG A 901 26.61 31.96 -81.80
C ARG A 901 25.45 32.42 -82.69
N GLN A 902 24.90 31.52 -83.51
CA GLN A 902 23.75 31.85 -84.36
C GLN A 902 22.57 32.35 -83.53
N LYS A 903 22.27 31.66 -82.41
CA LYS A 903 21.21 32.07 -81.48
C LYS A 903 21.46 33.46 -80.88
N LEU A 904 22.69 33.75 -80.45
CA LEU A 904 23.06 35.08 -79.93
C LEU A 904 22.89 36.19 -80.99
N ASN A 905 23.29 35.93 -82.25
CA ASN A 905 23.14 36.88 -83.35
C ASN A 905 21.68 37.15 -83.74
N ASP A 906 20.80 36.14 -83.62
CA ASP A 906 19.39 36.29 -83.95
C ASP A 906 18.63 37.13 -82.92
N GLU A 907 18.99 37.01 -81.63
CA GLU A 907 18.37 37.73 -80.51
C GLU A 907 18.88 39.18 -80.35
N LEU A 908 20.06 39.51 -80.91
CA LEU A 908 20.70 40.82 -80.79
C LEU A 908 20.68 41.56 -82.15
N LYS A 909 19.76 42.52 -82.38
CA LYS A 909 19.72 43.32 -83.62
C LYS A 909 19.75 44.86 -83.42
N SER A 910 20.54 45.48 -84.31
CA SER A 910 20.98 46.89 -84.50
C SER A 910 21.99 47.45 -83.48
N HIS A 911 23.21 47.72 -83.97
CA HIS A 911 24.43 48.27 -83.33
C HIS A 911 25.39 47.33 -82.60
N ILE A 912 25.11 46.03 -82.54
CA ILE A 912 25.94 45.02 -81.84
C ILE A 912 26.59 44.09 -82.87
N THR A 913 27.87 43.77 -82.68
CA THR A 913 28.59 42.78 -83.51
C THR A 913 29.13 41.67 -82.61
N ILE A 914 28.84 40.43 -82.98
CA ILE A 914 29.30 39.23 -82.25
C ILE A 914 30.30 38.51 -83.12
N ASP A 915 31.56 38.59 -82.72
CA ASP A 915 32.66 37.97 -83.45
C ASP A 915 33.04 36.65 -82.81
N THR A 916 33.46 35.72 -83.67
CA THR A 916 34.07 34.45 -83.30
C THR A 916 35.56 34.61 -83.51
N ILE A 917 36.35 34.27 -82.51
CA ILE A 917 37.80 34.34 -82.65
C ILE A 917 38.23 32.93 -83.08
N GLU A 918 38.33 32.71 -84.38
CA GLU A 918 38.99 31.49 -84.85
C GLU A 918 40.45 31.51 -84.41
N ALA A 919 40.93 30.35 -83.97
CA ALA A 919 42.18 30.12 -83.25
C ALA A 919 43.45 30.31 -84.09
N GLU A 920 43.52 31.31 -84.98
CA GLU A 920 44.77 31.74 -85.61
C GLU A 920 45.35 32.97 -84.90
N ASN A 921 46.30 32.66 -84.00
CA ASN A 921 47.38 33.52 -83.53
C ASN A 921 47.03 34.87 -82.89
N VAL A 922 45.86 34.99 -82.26
CA VAL A 922 45.59 36.07 -81.30
C VAL A 922 45.13 35.45 -79.98
N GLN A 923 45.89 35.73 -78.92
CA GLN A 923 45.70 35.21 -77.56
C GLN A 923 44.33 35.61 -76.96
N GLY A 924 43.27 34.87 -77.26
CA GLY A 924 41.95 35.04 -76.67
C GLY A 924 41.60 33.81 -75.84
N GLY A 925 41.60 33.93 -74.51
CA GLY A 925 41.12 32.88 -73.60
C GLY A 925 39.60 32.85 -73.50
N GLN A 926 38.92 32.90 -74.65
CA GLN A 926 37.46 32.88 -74.79
C GLN A 926 37.08 32.50 -76.24
N ASP A 927 35.87 31.97 -76.45
CA ASP A 927 35.41 31.51 -77.77
C ASP A 927 34.55 32.55 -78.51
N ILE A 928 33.76 33.36 -77.78
CA ILE A 928 32.84 34.38 -78.34
C ILE A 928 33.03 35.72 -77.62
N VAL A 929 33.04 36.83 -78.40
CA VAL A 929 33.11 38.20 -77.86
C VAL A 929 31.94 39.03 -78.37
N VAL A 930 31.20 39.64 -77.45
CA VAL A 930 30.11 40.58 -77.78
C VAL A 930 30.65 42.00 -77.72
N LYS A 931 30.51 42.75 -78.82
CA LYS A 931 30.98 44.13 -78.95
C LYS A 931 29.84 45.09 -79.25
N LEU A 932 29.87 46.26 -78.62
CA LEU A 932 29.02 47.40 -78.95
C LEU A 932 29.93 48.51 -79.49
N ASN A 933 29.70 48.95 -80.72
CA ASN A 933 30.56 49.93 -81.42
C ASN A 933 32.06 49.58 -81.36
N ASP A 934 32.41 48.34 -81.70
CA ASP A 934 33.77 47.76 -81.70
C ASP A 934 34.47 47.65 -80.32
N ILE A 935 33.81 48.02 -79.22
CA ILE A 935 34.33 47.85 -77.86
C ILE A 935 33.79 46.54 -77.26
N PRO A 936 34.65 45.63 -76.76
CA PRO A 936 34.20 44.43 -76.07
C PRO A 936 33.44 44.77 -74.80
N ILE A 937 32.22 44.24 -74.67
CA ILE A 937 31.35 44.47 -73.52
C ILE A 937 31.07 43.19 -72.73
N HIS A 938 31.27 42.01 -73.33
CA HIS A 938 31.12 40.73 -72.65
C HIS A 938 31.90 39.61 -73.36
N TYR A 939 32.39 38.64 -72.58
CA TYR A 939 33.19 37.51 -73.05
C TYR A 939 32.51 36.18 -72.68
N ILE A 940 32.50 35.22 -73.61
CA ILE A 940 31.87 33.91 -73.40
C ILE A 940 32.82 32.79 -73.86
N GLU A 941 32.97 31.79 -73.01
CA GLU A 941 33.71 30.54 -73.27
C GLU A 941 32.74 29.36 -73.25
N VAL A 942 32.85 28.44 -74.20
CA VAL A 942 31.96 27.29 -74.40
C VAL A 942 32.75 25.99 -74.24
N LYS A 943 32.29 25.09 -73.36
CA LYS A 943 32.89 23.76 -73.15
C LYS A 943 31.86 22.66 -73.31
N SER A 944 32.14 21.70 -74.20
CA SER A 944 31.29 20.52 -74.40
C SER A 944 31.83 19.32 -73.62
N ARG A 945 30.92 18.59 -72.95
CA ARG A 945 31.25 17.46 -72.07
C ARG A 945 30.68 16.15 -72.56
N TRP A 946 31.55 15.15 -72.75
CA TRP A 946 31.21 13.88 -73.41
C TRP A 946 31.47 12.62 -72.56
N ALA A 947 32.02 12.75 -71.35
CA ALA A 947 32.12 11.66 -70.37
C ALA A 947 31.76 12.13 -68.95
N SER A 948 31.10 11.28 -68.17
CA SER A 948 30.47 11.62 -66.88
C SER A 948 31.44 11.80 -65.71
N ASN A 949 32.72 11.51 -65.89
CA ASN A 949 33.78 11.62 -64.86
C ASN A 949 34.69 12.86 -65.00
N SER A 950 34.42 13.77 -65.95
CA SER A 950 35.23 14.98 -66.13
C SER A 950 34.59 16.25 -65.53
N SER A 951 35.33 16.90 -64.64
CA SER A 951 35.16 18.32 -64.32
C SER A 951 35.59 19.19 -65.52
N VAL A 952 34.97 20.35 -65.73
CA VAL A 952 35.36 21.23 -66.86
C VAL A 952 36.71 21.84 -66.56
N MET A 953 37.66 21.67 -67.47
CA MET A 953 39.02 22.18 -67.32
C MET A 953 39.18 23.46 -68.13
N MET A 954 39.62 24.52 -67.46
CA MET A 954 40.01 25.78 -68.09
C MET A 954 41.54 25.85 -68.19
N SER A 955 42.01 26.26 -69.37
CA SER A 955 43.44 26.51 -69.60
C SER A 955 43.89 27.77 -68.85
N LYS A 956 45.21 27.91 -68.68
CA LYS A 956 45.84 29.09 -68.07
C LYS A 956 45.25 30.40 -68.61
N LEU A 957 45.24 30.58 -69.93
CA LEU A 957 44.79 31.83 -70.58
C LEU A 957 43.30 32.16 -70.31
N GLN A 958 42.45 31.15 -70.18
CA GLN A 958 41.03 31.32 -69.89
C GLN A 958 40.80 31.78 -68.45
N LEU A 959 41.57 31.23 -67.50
CA LEU A 959 41.52 31.63 -66.10
C LEU A 959 41.98 33.08 -65.93
N GLU A 960 43.05 33.45 -66.62
CA GLU A 960 43.58 34.82 -66.60
C GLU A 960 42.58 35.81 -67.19
N ARG A 961 41.96 35.47 -68.34
CA ARG A 961 40.96 36.33 -68.99
C ARG A 961 39.72 36.51 -68.13
N ALA A 962 39.23 35.44 -67.51
CA ALA A 962 38.09 35.47 -66.60
C ALA A 962 38.38 36.30 -65.34
N ALA A 963 39.58 36.19 -64.75
CA ALA A 963 39.97 36.97 -63.59
C ALA A 963 40.13 38.47 -63.89
N LEU A 964 40.70 38.82 -65.05
CA LEU A 964 40.89 40.22 -65.47
C LEU A 964 39.57 40.92 -65.83
N ASN A 965 38.57 40.18 -66.31
CA ASN A 965 37.28 40.71 -66.78
C ASN A 965 36.11 40.13 -65.96
N LYS A 966 36.31 40.06 -64.65
CA LYS A 966 35.46 39.27 -63.75
C LYS A 966 33.97 39.58 -63.78
N ASP A 967 33.61 40.83 -64.06
CA ASP A 967 32.22 41.31 -64.05
C ASP A 967 31.50 41.12 -65.41
N ILE A 968 32.23 40.67 -66.44
CA ILE A 968 31.76 40.57 -67.83
C ILE A 968 32.23 39.28 -68.54
N TYR A 969 32.51 38.21 -67.79
CA TYR A 969 32.98 36.93 -68.35
C TYR A 969 32.09 35.76 -67.93
N THR A 970 31.63 34.99 -68.92
CA THR A 970 30.74 33.85 -68.73
C THR A 970 31.36 32.56 -69.22
N LEU A 971 31.23 31.49 -68.43
CA LEU A 971 31.51 30.12 -68.86
C LEU A 971 30.20 29.39 -69.15
N CYS A 972 29.99 28.96 -70.38
CA CYS A 972 28.87 28.10 -70.78
C CYS A 972 29.37 26.66 -70.96
N SER A 973 28.76 25.72 -70.24
CA SER A 973 29.06 24.29 -70.33
C SER A 973 27.87 23.56 -70.92
N VAL A 974 28.12 22.79 -71.99
CA VAL A 974 27.12 21.95 -72.66
C VAL A 974 27.34 20.50 -72.27
N ASP A 975 26.43 19.92 -71.50
CA ASP A 975 26.54 18.55 -71.00
C ASP A 975 25.71 17.58 -71.86
N VAL A 976 26.39 16.89 -72.76
CA VAL A 976 25.82 15.95 -73.74
C VAL A 976 26.04 14.49 -73.31
N THR A 977 26.56 14.27 -72.09
CA THR A 977 26.86 12.92 -71.57
C THR A 977 25.63 12.03 -71.41
N ASN A 978 24.49 12.63 -71.07
CA ASN A 978 23.23 11.92 -70.79
C ASN A 978 22.13 12.31 -71.78
N TYR A 979 22.48 12.80 -72.97
CA TYR A 979 21.50 13.09 -74.01
C TYR A 979 20.88 11.78 -74.51
N ASN A 980 19.60 11.59 -74.22
CA ASN A 980 18.80 10.40 -74.58
C ASN A 980 17.76 10.71 -75.68
N GLY A 981 17.95 11.80 -76.44
CA GLY A 981 17.05 12.18 -77.53
C GLY A 981 17.25 11.31 -78.78
N GLY A 982 16.32 11.41 -79.73
CA GLY A 982 16.30 10.57 -80.93
C GLY A 982 17.25 10.98 -82.05
N ASN A 983 17.87 12.17 -81.98
CA ASN A 983 18.84 12.65 -82.96
C ASN A 983 20.25 12.15 -82.64
N ASP A 984 21.15 12.22 -83.62
CA ASP A 984 22.56 11.91 -83.39
C ASP A 984 23.12 12.89 -82.36
N LYS A 985 23.62 12.37 -81.23
CA LYS A 985 24.24 13.15 -80.15
C LYS A 985 25.44 13.99 -80.62
N TYR A 986 25.93 13.75 -81.83
CA TYR A 986 27.03 14.47 -82.46
C TYR A 986 26.58 15.55 -83.48
N GLU A 987 25.28 15.66 -83.80
CA GLU A 987 24.68 16.68 -84.67
C GLU A 987 23.36 17.23 -84.07
N LEU A 988 23.45 17.78 -82.85
CA LEU A 988 22.28 18.27 -82.11
C LEU A 988 21.70 19.57 -82.69
N LEU A 989 20.37 19.66 -82.74
CA LEU A 989 19.69 20.91 -83.08
C LEU A 989 19.82 21.93 -81.93
N ILE A 990 19.73 23.23 -82.22
CA ILE A 990 19.93 24.27 -81.19
C ILE A 990 18.89 24.17 -80.06
N GLU A 991 17.67 23.74 -80.38
CA GLU A 991 16.59 23.48 -79.42
C GLU A 991 16.94 22.35 -78.43
N GLU A 992 17.86 21.46 -78.83
CA GLU A 992 18.37 20.36 -78.02
C GLU A 992 19.63 20.75 -77.26
N ILE A 993 20.40 21.73 -77.75
CA ILE A 993 21.60 22.27 -77.10
C ILE A 993 21.23 23.21 -75.93
N ILE A 994 20.19 24.04 -76.09
CA ILE A 994 19.72 25.00 -75.07
C ILE A 994 19.48 24.34 -73.70
N PRO A 995 18.67 23.25 -73.57
CA PRO A 995 18.38 22.64 -72.27
C PRO A 995 19.61 21.94 -71.65
N LEU A 996 20.63 21.64 -72.45
CA LEU A 996 21.87 21.00 -72.00
C LEU A 996 22.95 22.02 -71.60
N THR A 997 22.69 23.32 -71.84
CA THR A 997 23.67 24.39 -71.61
C THR A 997 23.41 25.10 -70.30
N LYS A 998 24.45 25.21 -69.48
CA LYS A 998 24.47 26.00 -68.25
C LYS A 998 25.54 27.07 -68.32
N CYS A 999 25.16 28.32 -68.05
CA CYS A 999 26.07 29.47 -68.09
C CYS A 999 26.32 30.03 -66.69
N VAL A 1000 27.60 30.17 -66.34
CA VAL A 1000 28.07 30.69 -65.05
C VAL A 1000 28.61 32.09 -65.29
N ASN A 1001 27.78 33.10 -64.99
CA ASN A 1001 28.06 34.50 -65.28
C ASN A 1001 29.01 35.19 -64.30
N ASN A 1002 29.16 34.66 -63.08
CA ASN A 1002 30.07 35.15 -62.06
C ASN A 1002 31.33 34.30 -61.93
N ILE A 1003 31.66 33.49 -62.95
CA ILE A 1003 32.80 32.58 -62.87
C ILE A 1003 34.13 33.33 -62.68
N GLY A 1004 34.24 34.54 -63.20
CA GLY A 1004 35.38 35.43 -63.00
C GLY A 1004 35.58 35.82 -61.54
N GLU A 1005 34.51 36.06 -60.77
CA GLU A 1005 34.58 36.35 -59.32
C GLU A 1005 35.07 35.15 -58.52
N ASN A 1006 34.73 33.93 -58.95
CA ASN A 1006 35.18 32.70 -58.31
C ASN A 1006 36.65 32.38 -58.63
N ILE A 1007 37.11 32.75 -59.83
CA ILE A 1007 38.47 32.47 -60.31
C ILE A 1007 39.46 33.53 -59.83
N GLU A 1008 39.07 34.82 -59.75
CA GLU A 1008 39.95 35.92 -59.37
C GLU A 1008 40.75 35.61 -58.09
N PRO A 1009 40.17 35.16 -56.96
CA PRO A 1009 40.91 34.88 -55.72
C PRO A 1009 41.95 33.77 -55.86
N LEU A 1010 41.73 32.83 -56.79
CA LEU A 1010 42.57 31.65 -56.97
C LEU A 1010 43.85 31.97 -57.75
N VAL A 1011 43.77 32.89 -58.71
CA VAL A 1011 44.89 33.18 -59.62
C VAL A 1011 45.44 34.61 -59.47
N LYS A 1012 44.78 35.51 -58.74
CA LYS A 1012 45.21 36.92 -58.59
C LYS A 1012 46.61 37.09 -58.02
N ARG A 1013 46.98 36.32 -56.99
CA ARG A 1013 48.36 36.32 -56.47
C ARG A 1013 49.37 35.87 -57.51
N ASN A 1014 49.01 34.89 -58.35
CA ASN A 1014 49.87 34.41 -59.42
C ASN A 1014 50.00 35.44 -60.56
N LEU A 1015 48.90 36.08 -60.95
CA LEU A 1015 48.85 37.16 -61.94
C LEU A 1015 49.68 38.39 -61.52
N ASP A 1016 49.71 38.71 -60.22
CA ASP A 1016 50.54 39.81 -59.70
C ASP A 1016 52.01 39.40 -59.51
N ALA A 1017 52.29 38.12 -59.25
CA ALA A 1017 53.65 37.56 -59.21
C ALA A 1017 54.26 37.45 -60.62
N GLU A 1018 53.48 37.12 -61.65
CA GLU A 1018 53.93 37.10 -63.06
C GLU A 1018 54.24 38.50 -63.63
N LYS A 1019 53.78 39.58 -62.98
CA LYS A 1019 54.23 40.96 -63.30
C LYS A 1019 55.59 41.29 -62.69
N ARG A 1020 56.05 40.49 -61.71
CA ARG A 1020 57.32 40.62 -60.97
C ARG A 1020 58.07 39.28 -60.97
N ILE A 1021 58.27 38.73 -62.18
CA ILE A 1021 58.82 37.39 -62.45
C ILE A 1021 60.16 37.10 -61.72
N ASP A 1022 60.98 38.13 -61.48
CA ASP A 1022 62.28 37.99 -60.83
C ASP A 1022 62.21 38.08 -59.28
N ASP A 1023 61.13 38.63 -58.71
CA ASP A 1023 61.01 38.93 -57.28
C ASP A 1023 60.02 38.02 -56.52
N ASP A 1024 59.05 37.41 -57.22
CA ASP A 1024 57.99 36.58 -56.62
C ASP A 1024 57.90 35.19 -57.28
N ILE A 1025 57.66 34.15 -56.47
CA ILE A 1025 57.38 32.79 -56.98
C ILE A 1025 56.04 32.81 -57.73
N HIS A 1026 56.04 32.36 -58.97
CA HIS A 1026 54.85 32.24 -59.82
C HIS A 1026 54.76 30.86 -60.51
N LEU A 1027 53.55 30.48 -60.90
CA LEU A 1027 53.19 29.23 -61.56
C LEU A 1027 53.16 29.43 -63.08
N ILE A 1028 54.00 28.68 -63.81
CA ILE A 1028 54.15 28.83 -65.27
C ILE A 1028 53.05 28.10 -66.03
N GLU A 1029 52.78 26.84 -65.69
CA GLU A 1029 51.71 26.04 -66.28
C GLU A 1029 50.73 25.60 -65.20
N TYR A 1030 49.53 26.14 -65.25
CA TYR A 1030 48.43 25.74 -64.37
C TYR A 1030 47.13 25.62 -65.15
N LYS A 1031 46.25 24.76 -64.64
CA LYS A 1031 44.90 24.56 -65.16
C LYS A 1031 43.92 24.63 -64.02
N GLY A 1032 42.76 25.19 -64.32
CA GLY A 1032 41.70 25.38 -63.37
C GLY A 1032 40.66 24.32 -63.62
N ILE A 1033 40.23 23.67 -62.57
CA ILE A 1033 39.14 22.72 -62.63
C ILE A 1033 37.91 23.42 -62.09
N VAL A 1034 36.89 23.58 -62.92
CA VAL A 1034 35.58 24.07 -62.51
C VAL A 1034 34.73 22.86 -62.10
N PRO A 1035 34.41 22.70 -60.81
CA PRO A 1035 33.56 21.61 -60.35
C PRO A 1035 32.17 21.70 -60.95
N GLN A 1036 31.59 20.54 -61.24
CA GLN A 1036 30.26 20.45 -61.85
C GLN A 1036 29.16 21.10 -61.01
N ASN A 1037 29.33 21.21 -59.68
CA ASN A 1037 28.37 21.90 -58.83
C ASN A 1037 28.29 23.40 -59.13
N ILE A 1038 29.41 24.04 -59.48
CA ILE A 1038 29.45 25.46 -59.88
C ILE A 1038 28.72 25.65 -61.22
N ILE A 1039 28.88 24.68 -62.13
CA ILE A 1039 28.22 24.69 -63.43
C ILE A 1039 26.71 24.47 -63.29
N LYS A 1040 26.30 23.51 -62.45
CA LYS A 1040 24.89 23.21 -62.17
C LYS A 1040 24.16 24.38 -61.52
N SER A 1041 24.84 25.17 -60.69
CA SER A 1041 24.30 26.42 -60.13
C SER A 1041 24.20 27.56 -61.15
N GLY A 1042 24.75 27.38 -62.35
CA GLY A 1042 24.62 28.32 -63.46
C GLY A 1042 23.18 28.43 -63.96
N GLU A 1043 22.89 29.56 -64.59
CA GLU A 1043 21.58 29.82 -65.18
C GLU A 1043 21.44 29.17 -66.56
N SER A 1044 20.21 29.16 -67.09
CA SER A 1044 19.97 28.66 -68.44
C SER A 1044 20.60 29.60 -69.47
N LEU A 1045 20.87 29.08 -70.67
CA LEU A 1045 21.40 29.89 -71.77
C LEU A 1045 20.46 31.06 -72.11
N ASP A 1046 19.14 30.84 -72.13
CA ASP A 1046 18.17 31.89 -72.43
C ASP A 1046 18.14 32.99 -71.35
N ASP A 1047 18.21 32.63 -70.07
CA ASP A 1047 18.28 33.59 -68.96
C ASP A 1047 19.56 34.44 -69.04
N CYS A 1048 20.68 33.80 -69.38
CA CYS A 1048 21.96 34.46 -69.60
C CYS A 1048 21.89 35.47 -70.76
N ILE A 1049 21.27 35.08 -71.88
CA ILE A 1049 21.10 35.95 -73.06
C ILE A 1049 20.18 37.14 -72.71
N ASN A 1050 19.08 36.90 -72.02
CA ASN A 1050 18.15 37.97 -71.62
C ASN A 1050 18.80 39.02 -70.69
N LYS A 1051 19.65 38.58 -69.76
CA LYS A 1051 20.46 39.49 -68.92
C LYS A 1051 21.48 40.27 -69.73
N LEU A 1052 22.12 39.63 -70.70
CA LEU A 1052 23.06 40.29 -71.60
C LEU A 1052 22.35 41.36 -72.45
N VAL A 1053 21.20 41.04 -73.03
CA VAL A 1053 20.36 41.99 -73.79
C VAL A 1053 19.96 43.18 -72.91
N SER A 1054 19.52 42.93 -71.66
CA SER A 1054 19.15 43.98 -70.71
C SER A 1054 20.33 44.91 -70.37
N LYS A 1055 21.52 44.33 -70.14
CA LYS A 1055 22.76 45.07 -69.85
C LYS A 1055 23.23 45.89 -71.05
N ILE A 1056 22.99 45.40 -72.28
CA ILE A 1056 23.29 46.14 -73.51
C ILE A 1056 22.31 47.29 -73.72
N GLN A 1057 21.02 47.09 -73.47
CA GLN A 1057 20.00 48.15 -73.56
C GLN A 1057 20.20 49.28 -72.53
N GLU A 1058 20.84 49.00 -71.38
CA GLU A 1058 21.28 50.03 -70.43
C GLU A 1058 22.51 50.81 -70.89
N LEU A 1059 23.41 50.19 -71.66
CA LEU A 1059 24.64 50.81 -72.19
C LEU A 1059 24.43 51.56 -73.53
N ASP A 1060 23.36 51.24 -74.25
CA ASP A 1060 22.95 51.90 -75.51
C ASP A 1060 22.03 53.13 -75.28
N LYS A 1061 21.62 53.38 -74.02
CA LYS A 1061 20.99 54.62 -73.54
C LYS A 1061 22.03 55.61 -73.04
#